data_AF-A0A971AA34-F1
#
_entry.id   AF-A0A971AA34-F1
#
_cell.length_a   1.000
_cell.length_b   1.000
_cell.length_c   1.000
_cell.angle_alpha   90.00
_cell.angle_beta   90.00
_cell.angle_gamma   90.00
#
_symmetry.space_group_name_H-M   'P 1'
#
loop_
_entity.id
_entity.type
_entity.pdbx_description
1 polymer ?
#
loop_
_entity_poly.entity_id
_entity_poly.type
_entity_poly.pdbx_seq_one_letter_code
_entity_poly.pdbx_strand_id
1 'polypeptide(L)'
;MHGLRYQKFGWLWGVVGLSVGLGVLGLVTAALAEPGLVGQYYGNREFWYHGGQLELPSLEVAQDLNRLKWPAPNWDASKGPLFQRGGGWSLAVYGSLRVEEAGSYRFFAEGPEAKLWLGEREVALDGTPPVALEAGEVPLRLYLRSDSPLPDWRLNFHLRWQRPGQGEAEAIPAEVWSHRAADRERTRVFQPEFPLEAHQVRFFHRRDYEVTLPADGFYELAGHFPGVPRQIELTLDGEFLYHHLGRSHLDPAGPSDYGFDFLNRARVVRYLSRGRHTITVAGYQGNYPFEQKSVENFFQQSRWGVSRVPAGDPAASRSLYLPAREDLVFRRGEPLVVRVEQATQEAAEYQLEVVRQRGEGPAAVSARVQLPAGQARAVGELRYPCAEEGAFECVVRDAQGEVVAGPWAFVVVDPTPLPRPGPSAELPELRRVRVDQVDCTQPEDREHRLRDNGTSRVVQGPAGAYRVTGDRPKRQAYYKMKQPLPGLIPLEQAEPGAAHYDVMDWFAYTLRVEHPGRPHVVTAYVPNDVPRLVSVWGYDQVTGQYNAAALEAGNAPASPAFSPLSFLMWPNGEAVDVLVFCDASPSRQEPFSRQGAVARLELYELPEGLPPLPAPVGGFVAEREFGWAGEQVNLGMEQRMMPALWPEGEKVPGVVDRFQWHEGAYMDWKALATTWERFGELSRWRGDRLVVWPVNSYSMGRLGELEYMERDFESYTRSYRARLVDPRRRDQFKLMLLLAEKYGVKLVADFQMSRWYDFVLLATDTEGRYGAEGLFVTDANGKNVNYPAQILNPAHPLSREYMVRWAEEIGRRYGGYPAFAGIGMRQGGWHTNNSGFFYSRNFGYDDFMVGLFEQETGHQIPVKATGEERFGQRREYLLGELEEEWLRWRCEKCTSLREALLEALRQHAPQARLYSSHGGVREDFFDLRSGSGIAPELRGRRELGYGEVLRVAGPHIENGALDPVGFANFDVREPAELRRTLETALGNRGHEYPSNPCAGAGSTLRPHPYQLEPLARALAEGELETVLYGGPWILP
;
A
#
# COMPACT_ATOMS: atom_id res chain seq x y z
N MET A 1 -2.14 -52.82 40.71
CA MET A 1 -2.49 -52.58 42.13
C MET A 1 -3.73 -51.66 42.15
N HIS A 2 -4.27 -51.27 43.31
CA HIS A 2 -5.64 -50.71 43.48
C HIS A 2 -6.05 -49.56 42.51
N GLY A 3 -7.35 -49.35 42.20
CA GLY A 3 -8.53 -50.11 42.66
C GLY A 3 -9.91 -49.42 42.48
N LEU A 4 -10.41 -49.41 41.24
CA LEU A 4 -11.79 -49.17 40.73
C LEU A 4 -13.04 -49.20 41.68
N ARG A 5 -14.08 -48.40 41.28
CA ARG A 5 -15.53 -48.39 41.71
C ARG A 5 -15.82 -47.63 43.03
N TYR A 6 -17.04 -47.18 43.40
CA TYR A 6 -18.45 -47.55 43.12
C TYR A 6 -19.32 -46.30 42.78
N GLN A 7 -20.15 -46.29 41.71
CA GLN A 7 -21.55 -46.79 41.52
C GLN A 7 -22.69 -45.79 41.84
N LYS A 8 -23.79 -45.92 41.07
CA LYS A 8 -25.10 -45.27 41.29
C LYS A 8 -25.90 -45.99 42.39
N PHE A 9 -26.83 -45.28 43.03
CA PHE A 9 -28.04 -45.85 43.62
C PHE A 9 -29.29 -45.44 42.83
N GLY A 10 -30.31 -46.30 42.79
CA GLY A 10 -31.70 -45.93 42.43
C GLY A 10 -32.58 -45.92 43.69
N TRP A 11 -33.92 -46.01 43.64
CA TRP A 11 -34.83 -46.56 42.62
C TRP A 11 -36.22 -45.83 42.66
N LEU A 12 -37.12 -46.25 41.75
CA LEU A 12 -38.58 -45.96 41.57
C LEU A 12 -39.41 -45.54 42.81
N TRP A 13 -40.59 -44.88 42.72
CA TRP A 13 -41.69 -44.86 41.72
C TRP A 13 -42.16 -43.39 41.42
N GLY A 14 -42.82 -43.01 40.32
CA GLY A 14 -44.19 -43.36 39.84
C GLY A 14 -45.22 -42.36 40.41
N VAL A 15 -46.20 -41.78 39.68
CA VAL A 15 -46.99 -42.26 38.51
C VAL A 15 -47.36 -41.11 37.54
N VAL A 16 -47.75 -41.49 36.32
CA VAL A 16 -48.24 -40.70 35.16
C VAL A 16 -49.32 -39.63 35.47
N GLY A 17 -49.25 -38.50 34.76
CA GLY A 17 -50.39 -37.61 34.52
C GLY A 17 -50.26 -36.85 33.18
N LEU A 18 -51.03 -37.25 32.16
CA LEU A 18 -51.16 -36.45 30.92
C LEU A 18 -52.05 -35.23 31.17
N SER A 19 -51.70 -34.08 30.61
CA SER A 19 -52.63 -32.96 30.38
C SER A 19 -52.14 -32.07 29.25
N VAL A 20 -53.03 -31.79 28.30
CA VAL A 20 -52.80 -30.86 27.18
C VAL A 20 -53.28 -29.47 27.58
N GLY A 21 -52.46 -28.45 27.33
CA GLY A 21 -52.85 -27.04 27.29
C GLY A 21 -51.99 -26.36 26.22
N LEU A 22 -52.49 -26.08 25.01
CA LEU A 22 -53.38 -24.95 24.70
C LEU A 22 -52.87 -23.63 25.30
N GLY A 23 -52.30 -22.78 24.44
CA GLY A 23 -51.82 -21.47 24.84
C GLY A 23 -52.96 -20.51 25.17
N VAL A 24 -52.75 -19.70 26.20
CA VAL A 24 -53.58 -18.53 26.54
C VAL A 24 -52.63 -17.34 26.71
N LEU A 25 -53.12 -16.17 26.31
CA LEU A 25 -52.44 -14.88 26.19
C LEU A 25 -51.28 -14.67 27.18
N GLY A 26 -50.10 -14.32 26.63
CA GLY A 26 -49.13 -13.56 27.39
C GLY A 26 -49.73 -12.20 27.75
N LEU A 27 -50.11 -12.02 29.01
CA LEU A 27 -50.59 -10.74 29.52
C LEU A 27 -49.45 -9.72 29.46
N VAL A 28 -49.52 -8.83 28.48
CA VAL A 28 -48.66 -7.66 28.39
C VAL A 28 -49.00 -6.77 29.59
N THR A 29 -48.19 -6.85 30.64
CA THR A 29 -48.11 -5.78 31.64
C THR A 29 -47.51 -4.57 30.94
N ALA A 30 -48.38 -3.74 30.36
CA ALA A 30 -47.99 -2.43 29.87
C ALA A 30 -47.38 -1.65 31.04
N ALA A 31 -46.06 -1.51 31.03
CA ALA A 31 -45.34 -0.72 32.02
C ALA A 31 -45.92 0.70 31.96
N LEU A 32 -46.50 1.15 33.07
CA LEU A 32 -47.10 2.47 33.18
C LEU A 32 -46.05 3.52 32.82
N ALA A 33 -46.40 4.44 31.94
CA ALA A 33 -45.49 5.50 31.54
C ALA A 33 -45.33 6.50 32.70
N GLU A 34 -44.08 6.75 33.11
CA GLU A 34 -43.72 7.73 34.12
C GLU A 34 -43.56 9.11 33.46
N PRO A 35 -43.95 10.23 34.11
CA PRO A 35 -43.77 11.57 33.55
C PRO A 35 -42.30 11.94 33.33
N GLY A 36 -42.02 12.75 32.32
CA GLY A 36 -40.67 13.19 31.97
C GLY A 36 -39.89 12.17 31.14
N LEU A 37 -38.60 12.43 30.94
CA LEU A 37 -37.67 11.68 30.08
C LEU A 37 -36.46 11.17 30.88
N VAL A 38 -35.74 10.21 30.30
CA VAL A 38 -34.54 9.60 30.91
C VAL A 38 -33.30 9.94 30.10
N GLY A 39 -32.32 10.58 30.73
CA GLY A 39 -31.00 10.85 30.16
C GLY A 39 -29.94 9.86 30.62
N GLN A 40 -29.31 9.12 29.70
CA GLN A 40 -28.14 8.27 29.93
C GLN A 40 -26.87 9.02 29.51
N TYR A 41 -26.00 9.35 30.46
CA TYR A 41 -24.80 10.16 30.21
C TYR A 41 -23.53 9.32 30.02
N TYR A 42 -22.64 9.77 29.15
CA TYR A 42 -21.43 9.06 28.74
C TYR A 42 -20.16 9.90 28.97
N GLY A 43 -19.10 9.24 29.45
CA GLY A 43 -17.81 9.84 29.79
C GLY A 43 -16.87 10.09 28.61
N ASN A 44 -17.41 10.03 27.40
CA ASN A 44 -16.76 10.35 26.14
C ASN A 44 -17.84 10.76 25.13
N ARG A 45 -17.48 11.49 24.08
CA ARG A 45 -18.43 11.96 23.05
C ARG A 45 -18.96 10.85 22.14
N GLU A 46 -18.26 9.72 22.03
CA GLU A 46 -18.60 8.57 21.17
C GLU A 46 -19.65 7.61 21.81
N PHE A 47 -20.37 8.02 22.86
CA PHE A 47 -21.48 7.26 23.48
C PHE A 47 -21.08 5.85 23.98
N TRP A 48 -19.85 5.67 24.46
CA TRP A 48 -19.31 4.34 24.81
C TRP A 48 -19.27 4.08 26.31
N TYR A 49 -18.70 5.01 27.07
CA TYR A 49 -18.47 4.88 28.52
C TYR A 49 -19.66 5.37 29.32
N HIS A 50 -20.69 4.52 29.52
CA HIS A 50 -21.85 4.86 30.34
C HIS A 50 -21.40 5.28 31.75
N GLY A 51 -21.70 6.52 32.12
CA GLY A 51 -21.37 7.12 33.42
C GLY A 51 -22.51 7.02 34.42
N GLY A 52 -23.76 7.04 33.94
CA GLY A 52 -24.95 6.94 34.77
C GLY A 52 -26.20 7.49 34.09
N GLN A 53 -27.23 7.73 34.90
CA GLN A 53 -28.55 8.21 34.49
C GLN A 53 -28.90 9.52 35.20
N LEU A 54 -29.72 10.35 34.56
CA LEU A 54 -30.37 11.53 35.12
C LEU A 54 -31.82 11.61 34.58
N GLU A 55 -32.76 12.05 35.42
CA GLU A 55 -34.16 12.26 35.00
C GLU A 55 -34.33 13.71 34.48
N LEU A 56 -35.15 13.90 33.44
CA LEU A 56 -35.42 15.20 32.82
C LEU A 56 -36.93 15.48 32.80
N PRO A 57 -37.44 16.58 33.39
CA PRO A 57 -38.86 16.93 33.29
C PRO A 57 -39.24 17.46 31.90
N SER A 58 -38.28 17.96 31.13
CA SER A 58 -38.47 18.46 29.76
C SER A 58 -37.11 18.53 29.03
N LEU A 59 -37.13 18.99 27.78
CA LEU A 59 -35.93 19.28 26.98
C LEU A 59 -35.51 20.77 27.02
N GLU A 60 -35.81 21.43 28.14
CA GLU A 60 -35.25 22.74 28.55
C GLU A 60 -34.18 22.47 29.62
N VAL A 61 -33.01 22.01 29.21
CA VAL A 61 -32.00 21.41 30.09
C VAL A 61 -30.85 22.38 30.36
N ALA A 62 -30.59 22.69 31.63
CA ALA A 62 -29.46 23.49 32.10
C ALA A 62 -28.74 22.78 33.26
N GLN A 63 -27.81 21.88 32.95
CA GLN A 63 -27.17 20.97 33.91
C GLN A 63 -25.65 21.14 33.95
N ASP A 64 -25.11 21.36 35.16
CA ASP A 64 -23.66 21.32 35.45
C ASP A 64 -23.19 19.86 35.55
N LEU A 65 -22.45 19.38 34.55
CA LEU A 65 -22.01 17.99 34.45
C LEU A 65 -20.84 17.68 35.39
N ASN A 66 -20.16 18.70 35.93
CA ASN A 66 -19.12 18.50 36.95
C ASN A 66 -19.67 18.01 38.29
N ARG A 67 -20.99 18.12 38.52
CA ARG A 67 -21.70 17.65 39.72
C ARG A 67 -22.20 16.21 39.59
N LEU A 68 -22.19 15.64 38.39
CA LEU A 68 -22.50 14.23 38.17
C LEU A 68 -21.35 13.34 38.68
N LYS A 69 -21.67 12.09 39.00
CA LYS A 69 -20.69 11.14 39.54
C LYS A 69 -19.93 10.47 38.40
N TRP A 70 -18.62 10.68 38.36
CA TRP A 70 -17.69 10.07 37.42
C TRP A 70 -16.56 9.35 38.19
N PRO A 71 -16.17 8.09 37.89
CA PRO A 71 -16.78 7.10 36.99
C PRO A 71 -17.57 6.00 37.73
N ALA A 72 -18.00 4.97 37.00
CA ALA A 72 -18.61 3.74 37.52
C ALA A 72 -17.64 2.93 38.42
N PRO A 73 -18.13 2.15 39.41
CA PRO A 73 -17.31 1.55 40.48
C PRO A 73 -16.29 0.48 40.04
N ASN A 74 -16.39 -0.03 38.81
CA ASN A 74 -15.60 -1.17 38.33
C ASN A 74 -14.74 -0.82 37.09
N TRP A 75 -14.28 0.43 36.93
CA TRP A 75 -13.40 0.80 35.81
C TRP A 75 -12.05 0.07 35.88
N ASP A 76 -11.63 -0.48 34.75
CA ASP A 76 -10.42 -1.29 34.61
C ASP A 76 -9.62 -0.77 33.41
N ALA A 77 -8.41 -0.25 33.68
CA ALA A 77 -7.51 0.31 32.68
C ALA A 77 -7.01 -0.71 31.62
N SER A 78 -7.22 -2.01 31.84
CA SER A 78 -6.90 -3.05 30.85
C SER A 78 -8.00 -3.26 29.79
N LYS A 79 -9.22 -2.74 30.01
CA LYS A 79 -10.42 -3.06 29.21
C LYS A 79 -10.91 -1.93 28.27
N GLY A 80 -10.10 -0.89 28.05
CA GLY A 80 -10.36 0.15 27.06
C GLY A 80 -9.54 1.43 27.28
N PRO A 81 -9.64 2.42 26.37
CA PRO A 81 -9.05 3.74 26.58
C PRO A 81 -9.53 4.39 27.90
N LEU A 82 -8.69 5.32 28.38
CA LEU A 82 -8.93 6.06 29.62
C LEU A 82 -10.21 6.90 29.54
N PHE A 83 -11.00 6.90 30.61
CA PHE A 83 -11.96 7.97 30.85
C PHE A 83 -11.18 9.28 31.07
N GLN A 84 -11.12 10.12 30.03
CA GLN A 84 -10.44 11.41 30.09
C GLN A 84 -11.46 12.51 30.38
N ARG A 85 -11.65 12.84 31.66
CA ARG A 85 -12.43 14.02 32.07
C ARG A 85 -11.85 15.26 31.37
N GLY A 86 -12.69 15.95 30.60
CA GLY A 86 -12.28 17.07 29.74
C GLY A 86 -12.16 16.74 28.24
N GLY A 87 -12.17 15.46 27.85
CA GLY A 87 -12.14 15.00 26.45
C GLY A 87 -13.52 14.98 25.77
N GLY A 88 -14.37 15.94 26.08
CA GLY A 88 -15.78 15.96 25.66
C GLY A 88 -16.69 14.97 26.39
N TRP A 89 -17.99 15.03 26.09
CA TRP A 89 -19.05 14.21 26.71
C TRP A 89 -20.20 13.96 25.73
N SER A 90 -21.05 12.98 26.03
CA SER A 90 -22.34 12.82 25.33
C SER A 90 -23.48 12.34 26.23
N LEU A 91 -24.71 12.53 25.78
CA LEU A 91 -25.95 12.21 26.48
C LEU A 91 -26.98 11.66 25.49
N ALA A 92 -27.59 10.53 25.84
CA ALA A 92 -28.74 9.96 25.12
C ALA A 92 -30.00 10.11 25.96
N VAL A 93 -31.02 10.79 25.45
CA VAL A 93 -32.32 10.98 26.10
C VAL A 93 -33.37 10.10 25.42
N TYR A 94 -34.17 9.42 26.24
CA TYR A 94 -35.19 8.45 25.86
C TYR A 94 -36.54 8.74 26.52
N GLY A 95 -37.61 8.35 25.84
CA GLY A 95 -38.99 8.48 26.31
C GLY A 95 -39.98 8.55 25.14
N SER A 96 -41.02 9.38 25.27
CA SER A 96 -42.06 9.61 24.27
C SER A 96 -42.64 11.02 24.38
N LEU A 97 -43.05 11.57 23.23
CA LEU A 97 -43.82 12.81 23.11
C LEU A 97 -45.31 12.49 22.95
N ARG A 98 -46.18 13.04 23.80
CA ARG A 98 -47.63 13.04 23.58
C ARG A 98 -47.98 14.14 22.58
N VAL A 99 -48.31 13.74 21.35
CA VAL A 99 -48.86 14.62 20.32
C VAL A 99 -50.37 14.68 20.52
N GLU A 100 -50.91 15.88 20.78
CA GLU A 100 -52.33 16.06 21.12
C GLU A 100 -53.21 16.37 19.90
N GLU A 101 -52.63 16.94 18.84
CA GLU A 101 -53.30 17.29 17.59
C GLU A 101 -52.46 16.76 16.42
N ALA A 102 -53.08 16.04 15.48
CA ALA A 102 -52.38 15.52 14.31
C ALA A 102 -52.10 16.65 13.30
N GLY A 103 -50.88 16.74 12.79
CA GLY A 103 -50.53 17.77 11.81
C GLY A 103 -49.04 17.97 11.56
N SER A 104 -48.71 19.11 10.96
CA SER A 104 -47.35 19.47 10.54
C SER A 104 -46.64 20.30 11.62
N TYR A 105 -45.65 19.72 12.27
CA TYR A 105 -44.83 20.33 13.33
C TYR A 105 -43.45 20.75 12.79
N ARG A 106 -42.83 21.75 13.40
CA ARG A 106 -41.40 22.09 13.19
C ARG A 106 -40.68 22.07 14.53
N PHE A 107 -39.39 21.69 14.52
CA PHE A 107 -38.57 21.58 15.72
C PHE A 107 -37.30 22.43 15.58
N PHE A 108 -36.93 23.12 16.65
CA PHE A 108 -35.81 24.06 16.71
C PHE A 108 -34.97 23.74 17.96
N ALA A 109 -33.65 23.64 17.82
CA ALA A 109 -32.76 23.39 18.95
C ALA A 109 -31.70 24.49 19.13
N GLU A 110 -31.53 24.94 20.37
CA GLU A 110 -30.44 25.83 20.79
C GLU A 110 -29.55 25.07 21.78
N GLY A 111 -28.23 24.93 21.51
CA GLY A 111 -27.30 24.23 22.41
C GLY A 111 -26.18 23.42 21.71
N PRO A 112 -25.72 22.30 22.30
CA PRO A 112 -24.70 21.42 21.72
C PRO A 112 -25.19 20.68 20.46
N GLU A 113 -24.26 20.02 19.76
CA GLU A 113 -24.57 19.23 18.56
C GLU A 113 -25.56 18.10 18.91
N ALA A 114 -26.66 18.03 18.15
CA ALA A 114 -27.85 17.28 18.51
C ALA A 114 -28.46 16.54 17.31
N LYS A 115 -29.01 15.35 17.56
CA LYS A 115 -29.78 14.56 16.59
C LYS A 115 -31.02 13.95 17.27
N LEU A 116 -32.19 14.19 16.69
CA LEU A 116 -33.50 13.79 17.22
C LEU A 116 -34.19 12.79 16.28
N TRP A 117 -34.76 11.72 16.85
CA TRP A 117 -35.73 10.85 16.19
C TRP A 117 -37.06 10.89 16.93
N LEU A 118 -38.14 10.99 16.16
CA LEU A 118 -39.51 10.81 16.62
C LEU A 118 -40.10 9.61 15.87
N GLY A 119 -40.51 8.58 16.62
CA GLY A 119 -40.80 7.26 16.07
C GLY A 119 -39.54 6.68 15.42
N GLU A 120 -39.63 6.37 14.12
CA GLU A 120 -38.51 5.86 13.31
C GLU A 120 -37.76 6.96 12.53
N ARG A 121 -38.32 8.18 12.42
CA ARG A 121 -37.86 9.25 11.53
C ARG A 121 -36.90 10.22 12.22
N GLU A 122 -35.80 10.59 11.55
CA GLU A 122 -34.93 11.69 11.98
C GLU A 122 -35.62 13.05 11.75
N VAL A 123 -35.43 13.98 12.69
CA VAL A 123 -36.09 15.28 12.74
C VAL A 123 -35.05 16.39 12.63
N ALA A 124 -35.25 17.28 11.65
CA ALA A 124 -34.44 18.48 11.49
C ALA A 124 -34.71 19.48 12.63
N LEU A 125 -33.64 20.12 13.12
CA LEU A 125 -33.64 20.98 14.31
C LEU A 125 -33.40 22.48 13.97
N ASP A 126 -33.49 22.83 12.69
CA ASP A 126 -33.53 24.18 12.12
C ASP A 126 -34.96 24.62 11.73
N GLY A 127 -35.95 23.76 12.02
CA GLY A 127 -37.35 23.91 11.68
C GLY A 127 -37.76 23.46 10.27
N THR A 128 -36.87 22.94 9.40
CA THR A 128 -37.21 22.62 8.00
C THR A 128 -36.58 21.31 7.49
N PRO A 129 -37.31 20.41 6.79
CA PRO A 129 -38.74 20.44 6.51
C PRO A 129 -39.58 20.11 7.75
N PRO A 130 -40.87 20.51 7.78
CA PRO A 130 -41.77 20.12 8.85
C PRO A 130 -42.00 18.60 8.86
N VAL A 131 -42.36 18.09 10.04
CA VAL A 131 -42.63 16.68 10.32
C VAL A 131 -44.13 16.52 10.53
N ALA A 132 -44.76 15.66 9.75
CA ALA A 132 -46.13 15.22 10.03
C ALA A 132 -46.11 14.26 11.23
N LEU A 133 -46.92 14.54 12.24
CA LEU A 133 -47.11 13.71 13.42
C LEU A 133 -48.60 13.41 13.60
N GLU A 134 -48.91 12.16 13.93
CA GLU A 134 -50.26 11.72 14.31
C GLU A 134 -50.47 11.91 15.82
N ALA A 135 -51.72 12.06 16.25
CA ALA A 135 -52.06 12.20 17.67
C ALA A 135 -51.85 10.87 18.43
N GLY A 136 -51.11 10.90 19.55
CA GLY A 136 -50.72 9.73 20.34
C GLY A 136 -49.37 9.88 21.04
N GLU A 137 -48.85 8.79 21.62
CA GLU A 137 -47.46 8.75 22.10
C GLU A 137 -46.52 8.41 20.93
N VAL A 138 -45.55 9.29 20.66
CA VAL A 138 -44.50 9.12 19.64
C VAL A 138 -43.15 8.91 20.35
N PRO A 139 -42.51 7.74 20.23
CA PRO A 139 -41.23 7.45 20.89
C PRO A 139 -40.13 8.45 20.54
N LEU A 140 -39.39 8.94 21.53
CA LEU A 140 -38.30 9.90 21.38
C LEU A 140 -36.94 9.23 21.59
N ARG A 141 -36.00 9.56 20.72
CA ARG A 141 -34.55 9.36 20.92
C ARG A 141 -33.84 10.67 20.57
N LEU A 142 -33.20 11.30 21.55
CA LEU A 142 -32.37 12.49 21.33
C LEU A 142 -30.94 12.15 21.74
N TYR A 143 -29.98 12.38 20.84
CA TYR A 143 -28.57 12.19 21.11
C TYR A 143 -27.85 13.54 21.05
N LEU A 144 -27.05 13.85 22.07
CA LEU A 144 -26.36 15.12 22.28
C LEU A 144 -24.87 14.85 22.53
N ARG A 145 -23.96 15.63 21.94
CA ARG A 145 -22.52 15.53 22.22
C ARG A 145 -21.83 16.89 22.23
N SER A 146 -20.69 16.98 22.92
CA SER A 146 -19.89 18.20 22.98
C SER A 146 -18.40 17.91 23.13
N ASP A 147 -17.58 18.65 22.38
CA ASP A 147 -16.11 18.69 22.51
C ASP A 147 -15.62 19.70 23.57
N SER A 148 -16.52 20.29 24.37
CA SER A 148 -16.19 21.41 25.27
C SER A 148 -15.11 21.05 26.31
N PRO A 149 -14.05 21.88 26.45
CA PRO A 149 -12.95 21.62 27.39
C PRO A 149 -13.33 21.86 28.86
N LEU A 150 -12.39 21.52 29.74
CA LEU A 150 -12.56 21.36 31.20
C LEU A 150 -13.40 22.41 31.98
N PRO A 151 -13.35 23.74 31.71
CA PRO A 151 -14.11 24.71 32.52
C PRO A 151 -15.62 24.62 32.34
N ASP A 152 -16.08 24.46 31.10
CA ASP A 152 -17.49 24.65 30.70
C ASP A 152 -18.17 23.33 30.33
N TRP A 153 -17.99 22.33 31.19
CA TRP A 153 -18.76 21.08 31.21
C TRP A 153 -20.21 21.31 31.71
N ARG A 154 -20.97 22.06 30.92
CA ARG A 154 -22.40 22.32 31.10
C ARG A 154 -23.18 21.81 29.89
N LEU A 155 -24.26 21.11 30.15
CA LEU A 155 -25.31 20.85 29.19
C LEU A 155 -26.32 22.01 29.27
N ASN A 156 -26.32 22.89 28.27
CA ASN A 156 -27.41 23.84 28.04
C ASN A 156 -28.03 23.46 26.69
N PHE A 157 -29.27 22.96 26.69
CA PHE A 157 -29.97 22.50 25.49
C PHE A 157 -31.46 22.81 25.60
N HIS A 158 -32.02 23.45 24.58
CA HIS A 158 -33.40 23.92 24.54
C HIS A 158 -34.07 23.42 23.26
N LEU A 159 -35.05 22.51 23.38
CA LEU A 159 -35.86 22.03 22.26
C LEU A 159 -37.22 22.72 22.24
N ARG A 160 -37.46 23.47 21.16
CA ARG A 160 -38.68 24.23 20.91
C ARG A 160 -39.43 23.64 19.73
N TRP A 161 -40.76 23.72 19.75
CA TRP A 161 -41.61 23.29 18.64
C TRP A 161 -42.46 24.44 18.09
N GLN A 162 -42.95 24.28 16.87
CA GLN A 162 -44.02 25.10 16.29
C GLN A 162 -45.14 24.15 15.91
N ARG A 163 -46.32 24.33 16.51
CA ARG A 163 -47.50 23.49 16.29
C ARG A 163 -48.19 23.77 14.96
N PRO A 164 -49.05 22.87 14.46
CA PRO A 164 -49.86 23.11 13.26
C PRO A 164 -50.61 24.44 13.36
N GLY A 165 -50.47 25.30 12.34
CA GLY A 165 -51.11 26.62 12.30
C GLY A 165 -50.56 27.69 13.27
N GLN A 166 -49.58 27.37 14.13
CA GLN A 166 -48.96 28.32 15.06
C GLN A 166 -47.88 29.16 14.37
N GLY A 167 -47.79 30.46 14.69
CA GLY A 167 -46.90 31.41 13.99
C GLY A 167 -45.43 31.42 14.45
N GLU A 168 -45.15 31.06 15.71
CA GLU A 168 -43.83 31.13 16.33
C GLU A 168 -43.50 29.82 17.06
N ALA A 169 -42.22 29.62 17.39
CA ALA A 169 -41.73 28.44 18.11
C ALA A 169 -41.71 28.66 19.64
N GLU A 170 -42.35 27.75 20.38
CA GLU A 170 -42.48 27.76 21.84
C GLU A 170 -41.70 26.59 22.48
N ALA A 171 -41.36 26.70 23.77
CA ALA A 171 -40.80 25.57 24.52
C ALA A 171 -41.84 24.46 24.69
N ILE A 172 -41.42 23.20 24.58
CA ILE A 172 -42.33 22.04 24.67
C ILE A 172 -42.70 21.79 26.15
N PRO A 173 -44.00 21.74 26.52
CA PRO A 173 -44.43 21.59 27.92
C PRO A 173 -43.88 20.33 28.62
N ALA A 174 -43.80 20.34 29.95
CA ALA A 174 -43.30 19.20 30.72
C ALA A 174 -44.28 18.01 30.70
N GLU A 175 -45.57 18.31 30.60
CA GLU A 175 -46.70 17.40 30.79
C GLU A 175 -46.99 16.53 29.56
N VAL A 176 -46.32 16.79 28.43
CA VAL A 176 -46.39 15.96 27.21
C VAL A 176 -45.24 14.96 27.10
N TRP A 177 -44.31 14.92 28.04
CA TRP A 177 -43.23 13.95 28.07
C TRP A 177 -43.54 12.76 28.98
N SER A 178 -43.27 11.55 28.49
CA SER A 178 -43.35 10.31 29.26
C SER A 178 -42.16 9.39 28.96
N HIS A 179 -41.89 8.42 29.82
CA HIS A 179 -40.92 7.35 29.58
C HIS A 179 -41.37 6.04 30.24
N ARG A 180 -40.71 4.93 29.89
CA ARG A 180 -41.04 3.58 30.39
C ARG A 180 -39.81 2.94 31.00
N ALA A 181 -39.99 1.84 31.74
CA ALA A 181 -38.88 1.12 32.38
C ALA A 181 -37.75 0.73 31.40
N ALA A 182 -38.10 0.35 30.16
CA ALA A 182 -37.15 0.02 29.10
C ALA A 182 -36.24 1.21 28.69
N ASP A 183 -36.68 2.46 28.85
CA ASP A 183 -35.87 3.65 28.58
C ASP A 183 -34.78 3.87 29.65
N ARG A 184 -35.08 3.48 30.91
CA ARG A 184 -34.11 3.44 32.02
C ARG A 184 -33.08 2.31 31.85
N GLU A 185 -33.48 1.19 31.27
CA GLU A 185 -32.59 0.05 31.01
C GLU A 185 -31.65 0.27 29.80
N ARG A 186 -31.92 1.28 28.95
CA ARG A 186 -31.23 1.55 27.68
C ARG A 186 -29.84 2.22 27.82
N THR A 187 -28.96 1.60 28.61
CA THR A 187 -27.59 2.06 28.89
C THR A 187 -26.65 2.07 27.68
N ARG A 188 -27.02 1.46 26.54
CA ARG A 188 -26.24 1.44 25.29
C ARG A 188 -27.02 2.12 24.16
N VAL A 189 -26.38 3.04 23.44
CA VAL A 189 -27.00 3.68 22.26
C VAL A 189 -27.05 2.72 21.07
N PHE A 190 -25.93 2.06 20.74
CA PHE A 190 -25.89 1.04 19.71
C PHE A 190 -26.28 -0.34 20.28
N GLN A 191 -27.43 -0.85 19.79
CA GLN A 191 -27.94 -2.19 20.01
C GLN A 191 -28.55 -2.67 18.67
N PRO A 192 -27.84 -3.50 17.89
CA PRO A 192 -28.33 -3.99 16.60
C PRO A 192 -29.34 -5.13 16.78
N GLU A 193 -30.25 -5.30 15.80
CA GLU A 193 -31.26 -6.37 15.74
C GLU A 193 -30.62 -7.77 15.70
N PHE A 194 -29.51 -7.91 14.96
CA PHE A 194 -28.70 -9.12 14.86
C PHE A 194 -27.24 -8.80 15.21
N PRO A 195 -26.82 -8.94 16.48
CA PRO A 195 -25.43 -8.78 16.90
C PRO A 195 -24.49 -9.79 16.23
N LEU A 196 -23.29 -9.34 15.85
CA LEU A 196 -22.22 -10.22 15.34
C LEU A 196 -21.33 -10.66 16.51
N GLU A 197 -21.64 -11.82 17.09
CA GLU A 197 -20.95 -12.36 18.27
C GLU A 197 -20.08 -13.58 17.91
N ALA A 198 -20.71 -14.66 17.40
CA ALA A 198 -20.01 -15.88 16.99
C ALA A 198 -19.28 -15.71 15.65
N HIS A 199 -18.01 -16.11 15.59
CA HIS A 199 -17.12 -15.90 14.44
C HIS A 199 -16.09 -17.02 14.28
N GLN A 200 -15.49 -17.08 13.10
CA GLN A 200 -14.28 -17.86 12.84
C GLN A 200 -13.08 -16.92 12.68
N VAL A 201 -11.91 -17.35 13.18
CA VAL A 201 -10.64 -16.61 13.06
C VAL A 201 -9.82 -17.22 11.93
N ARG A 202 -10.05 -16.76 10.69
CA ARG A 202 -9.31 -17.25 9.52
C ARG A 202 -7.92 -16.61 9.39
N PHE A 203 -7.79 -15.37 9.84
CA PHE A 203 -6.54 -14.61 9.87
C PHE A 203 -6.48 -13.74 11.13
N PHE A 204 -5.28 -13.36 11.58
CA PHE A 204 -5.09 -12.72 12.88
C PHE A 204 -5.96 -11.47 13.11
N HIS A 205 -5.98 -10.53 12.15
CA HIS A 205 -6.77 -9.29 12.21
C HIS A 205 -8.23 -9.45 11.74
N ARG A 206 -8.66 -10.65 11.29
CA ARG A 206 -9.93 -10.87 10.56
C ARG A 206 -10.87 -11.81 11.30
N ARG A 207 -12.17 -11.53 11.24
CA ARG A 207 -13.24 -12.31 11.85
C ARG A 207 -14.35 -12.51 10.83
N ASP A 208 -14.63 -13.76 10.49
CA ASP A 208 -15.70 -14.12 9.58
C ASP A 208 -16.93 -14.53 10.42
N TYR A 209 -17.97 -13.71 10.39
CA TYR A 209 -19.22 -13.89 11.13
C TYR A 209 -20.33 -14.43 10.22
N GLU A 210 -21.29 -15.13 10.81
CA GLU A 210 -22.47 -15.64 10.08
C GLU A 210 -23.75 -15.10 10.69
N VAL A 211 -24.62 -14.55 9.84
CA VAL A 211 -25.93 -14.01 10.24
C VAL A 211 -27.03 -14.68 9.41
N THR A 212 -28.18 -14.97 10.02
CA THR A 212 -29.35 -15.50 9.31
C THR A 212 -30.49 -14.49 9.40
N LEU A 213 -30.82 -13.88 8.25
CA LEU A 213 -31.81 -12.81 8.17
C LEU A 213 -33.22 -13.39 7.94
N PRO A 214 -34.25 -12.90 8.66
CA PRO A 214 -35.57 -13.52 8.69
C PRO A 214 -36.43 -13.24 7.45
N ALA A 215 -36.14 -12.15 6.72
CA ALA A 215 -36.91 -11.66 5.59
C ALA A 215 -35.99 -10.90 4.61
N ASP A 216 -36.45 -10.72 3.37
CA ASP A 216 -35.80 -9.80 2.42
C ASP A 216 -35.96 -8.34 2.89
N GLY A 217 -35.02 -7.48 2.53
CA GLY A 217 -35.14 -6.03 2.76
C GLY A 217 -33.82 -5.28 2.72
N PHE A 218 -33.89 -3.96 2.95
CA PHE A 218 -32.69 -3.18 3.24
C PHE A 218 -32.23 -3.42 4.66
N TYR A 219 -30.94 -3.67 4.82
CA TYR A 219 -30.27 -3.92 6.08
C TYR A 219 -29.07 -2.98 6.24
N GLU A 220 -28.97 -2.39 7.42
CA GLU A 220 -27.83 -1.62 7.91
C GLU A 220 -26.85 -2.59 8.55
N LEU A 221 -25.61 -2.63 8.04
CA LEU A 221 -24.47 -3.24 8.72
C LEU A 221 -23.70 -2.10 9.39
N ALA A 222 -23.46 -2.21 10.69
CA ALA A 222 -22.83 -1.14 11.46
C ALA A 222 -21.86 -1.65 12.53
N GLY A 223 -20.80 -0.85 12.73
CA GLY A 223 -19.81 -1.02 13.79
C GLY A 223 -19.74 0.24 14.65
N HIS A 224 -19.85 0.10 15.97
CA HIS A 224 -19.71 1.20 16.94
C HIS A 224 -18.40 1.06 17.73
N PHE A 225 -17.73 2.18 18.01
CA PHE A 225 -16.36 2.21 18.56
C PHE A 225 -16.19 3.30 19.66
N PRO A 226 -15.27 3.11 20.64
CA PRO A 226 -14.93 4.11 21.67
C PRO A 226 -14.07 5.28 21.15
N GLY A 227 -13.65 5.24 19.89
CA GLY A 227 -12.78 6.21 19.23
C GLY A 227 -12.61 5.83 17.76
N VAL A 228 -11.67 6.45 17.04
CA VAL A 228 -11.39 6.13 15.63
C VAL A 228 -10.41 4.95 15.55
N PRO A 229 -10.78 3.78 14.96
CA PRO A 229 -9.84 2.68 14.72
C PRO A 229 -8.75 3.07 13.72
N ARG A 230 -7.65 2.30 13.66
CA ARG A 230 -6.59 2.57 12.68
C ARG A 230 -7.01 2.15 11.28
N GLN A 231 -7.69 1.01 11.17
CA GLN A 231 -8.24 0.48 9.92
C GLN A 231 -9.50 -0.33 10.23
N ILE A 232 -10.46 -0.30 9.30
CA ILE A 232 -11.66 -1.15 9.30
C ILE A 232 -11.89 -1.61 7.86
N GLU A 233 -12.24 -2.87 7.71
CA GLU A 233 -12.70 -3.47 6.48
C GLU A 233 -13.96 -4.31 6.73
N LEU A 234 -14.90 -4.22 5.81
CA LEU A 234 -16.07 -5.08 5.72
C LEU A 234 -16.18 -5.69 4.32
N THR A 235 -16.37 -7.00 4.26
CA THR A 235 -16.90 -7.70 3.08
C THR A 235 -18.16 -8.48 3.46
N LEU A 236 -19.02 -8.71 2.47
CA LEU A 236 -20.33 -9.33 2.61
C LEU A 236 -20.48 -10.36 1.51
N ASP A 237 -20.66 -11.63 1.89
CA ASP A 237 -20.72 -12.78 0.99
C ASP A 237 -19.52 -12.87 0.02
N GLY A 238 -18.37 -12.33 0.44
CA GLY A 238 -17.13 -12.21 -0.34
C GLY A 238 -16.97 -10.89 -1.11
N GLU A 239 -18.04 -10.12 -1.33
CA GLU A 239 -18.00 -8.83 -2.04
C GLU A 239 -17.56 -7.68 -1.13
N PHE A 240 -16.73 -6.76 -1.65
CA PHE A 240 -16.27 -5.61 -0.89
C PHE A 240 -17.42 -4.63 -0.56
N LEU A 241 -17.56 -4.31 0.73
CA LEU A 241 -18.67 -3.51 1.24
C LEU A 241 -18.26 -2.11 1.75
N TYR A 242 -17.24 -2.01 2.61
CA TYR A 242 -16.81 -0.76 3.24
C TYR A 242 -15.35 -0.84 3.73
N HIS A 243 -14.56 0.22 3.54
CA HIS A 243 -13.20 0.35 4.06
C HIS A 243 -13.01 1.72 4.69
N HIS A 244 -12.25 1.76 5.79
CA HIS A 244 -11.82 2.97 6.47
C HIS A 244 -10.35 2.81 6.86
N LEU A 245 -9.56 3.86 6.61
CA LEU A 245 -8.19 3.99 7.08
C LEU A 245 -8.07 5.31 7.84
N GLY A 246 -7.77 5.25 9.14
CA GLY A 246 -7.54 6.44 9.96
C GLY A 246 -6.28 7.19 9.50
N ARG A 247 -6.13 8.46 9.90
CA ARG A 247 -4.88 9.22 9.65
C ARG A 247 -3.86 8.97 10.76
N SER A 248 -2.58 9.12 10.44
CA SER A 248 -1.51 9.22 11.44
C SER A 248 -1.31 10.68 11.84
N HIS A 249 -0.66 10.92 12.98
CA HIS A 249 -0.63 12.22 13.67
C HIS A 249 0.24 13.31 13.02
N LEU A 250 0.47 13.25 11.70
CA LEU A 250 1.47 14.06 10.99
C LEU A 250 0.90 14.91 9.83
N ASP A 251 -0.38 14.76 9.48
CA ASP A 251 -1.08 15.61 8.50
C ASP A 251 -2.03 16.60 9.21
N PRO A 252 -1.72 17.90 9.28
CA PRO A 252 -2.60 18.92 9.85
C PRO A 252 -3.60 19.55 8.85
N ALA A 253 -3.61 19.14 7.58
CA ALA A 253 -4.14 19.93 6.46
C ALA A 253 -5.45 19.39 5.82
N GLY A 254 -6.50 19.13 6.61
CA GLY A 254 -7.87 19.06 6.08
C GLY A 254 -8.89 18.26 6.90
N PRO A 255 -10.21 18.53 6.74
CA PRO A 255 -11.27 18.04 7.62
C PRO A 255 -11.35 16.52 7.74
N SER A 256 -11.76 16.05 8.92
CA SER A 256 -11.71 14.67 9.39
C SER A 256 -12.98 13.86 9.09
N ASP A 257 -13.39 13.81 7.82
CA ASP A 257 -14.53 12.98 7.40
C ASP A 257 -14.12 11.50 7.35
N TYR A 258 -14.17 10.86 8.52
CA TYR A 258 -13.82 9.45 8.73
C TYR A 258 -14.86 8.45 8.20
N GLY A 259 -15.96 8.93 7.60
CA GLY A 259 -17.10 8.10 7.17
C GLY A 259 -18.00 7.63 8.31
N PHE A 260 -17.77 8.11 9.55
CA PHE A 260 -18.58 7.75 10.71
C PHE A 260 -19.73 8.74 10.94
N ASP A 261 -20.83 8.23 11.47
CA ASP A 261 -22.00 9.04 11.82
C ASP A 261 -21.84 9.82 13.14
N PHE A 262 -22.89 10.55 13.52
CA PHE A 262 -22.98 11.30 14.78
C PHE A 262 -22.69 10.45 16.04
N LEU A 263 -22.96 9.14 15.97
CA LEU A 263 -22.78 8.18 17.07
C LEU A 263 -21.41 7.48 17.03
N ASN A 264 -20.49 7.94 16.18
CA ASN A 264 -19.19 7.30 15.91
C ASN A 264 -19.34 5.86 15.41
N ARG A 265 -20.28 5.64 14.48
CA ARG A 265 -20.48 4.33 13.83
C ARG A 265 -20.00 4.33 12.39
N ALA A 266 -19.25 3.30 12.00
CA ALA A 266 -19.17 2.91 10.60
C ALA A 266 -20.52 2.32 10.20
N ARG A 267 -21.13 2.81 9.11
CA ARG A 267 -22.48 2.43 8.67
C ARG A 267 -22.49 2.20 7.16
N VAL A 268 -23.08 1.10 6.72
CA VAL A 268 -23.32 0.80 5.30
C VAL A 268 -24.63 0.05 5.13
N VAL A 269 -25.32 0.28 4.01
CA VAL A 269 -26.65 -0.29 3.72
C VAL A 269 -26.62 -1.10 2.43
N ARG A 270 -27.27 -2.26 2.44
CA ARG A 270 -27.50 -3.11 1.26
C ARG A 270 -28.89 -3.73 1.31
N TYR A 271 -29.44 -4.10 0.15
CA TYR A 271 -30.60 -4.98 0.09
C TYR A 271 -30.12 -6.44 0.19
N LEU A 272 -30.58 -7.16 1.22
CA LEU A 272 -30.23 -8.56 1.45
C LEU A 272 -31.46 -9.45 1.33
N SER A 273 -31.22 -10.71 0.98
CA SER A 273 -32.22 -11.78 0.96
C SER A 273 -32.47 -12.33 2.37
N ARG A 274 -33.63 -12.97 2.53
CA ARG A 274 -33.83 -13.94 3.60
C ARG A 274 -32.88 -15.12 3.42
N GLY A 275 -31.99 -15.34 4.39
CA GLY A 275 -31.04 -16.45 4.32
C GLY A 275 -29.83 -16.26 5.22
N ARG A 276 -28.86 -17.17 5.08
CA ARG A 276 -27.54 -17.09 5.70
C ARG A 276 -26.65 -16.17 4.85
N HIS A 277 -26.04 -15.19 5.50
CA HIS A 277 -25.06 -14.28 4.93
C HIS A 277 -23.77 -14.33 5.75
N THR A 278 -22.64 -14.15 5.10
CA THR A 278 -21.31 -14.11 5.74
C THR A 278 -20.81 -12.67 5.75
N ILE A 279 -20.45 -12.16 6.93
CA ILE A 279 -19.91 -10.81 7.10
C ILE A 279 -18.49 -10.96 7.64
N THR A 280 -17.50 -10.59 6.82
CA THR A 280 -16.13 -10.45 7.26
C THR A 280 -15.94 -9.08 7.87
N VAL A 281 -15.31 -9.02 9.04
CA VAL A 281 -14.73 -7.80 9.61
C VAL A 281 -13.23 -7.98 9.72
N ALA A 282 -12.44 -7.05 9.19
CA ALA A 282 -11.02 -6.91 9.48
C ALA A 282 -10.74 -5.53 10.10
N GLY A 283 -9.76 -5.44 10.99
CA GLY A 283 -9.38 -4.15 11.59
C GLY A 283 -8.52 -4.25 12.84
N TYR A 284 -8.00 -3.10 13.26
CA TYR A 284 -7.06 -2.97 14.38
C TYR A 284 -7.01 -1.54 14.94
N GLN A 285 -6.51 -1.39 16.16
CA GLN A 285 -6.41 -0.12 16.90
C GLN A 285 -5.01 0.08 17.49
N GLY A 286 -4.12 0.65 16.69
CA GLY A 286 -2.73 0.91 17.07
C GLY A 286 -1.94 1.53 15.92
N ASN A 287 -0.62 1.49 16.00
CA ASN A 287 0.24 1.89 14.88
C ASN A 287 0.45 0.78 13.85
N TYR A 288 0.01 -0.46 14.11
CA TYR A 288 0.27 -1.64 13.28
C TYR A 288 -0.81 -2.73 13.42
N PRO A 289 -1.06 -3.57 12.38
CA PRO A 289 -2.00 -4.69 12.46
C PRO A 289 -1.44 -5.90 13.23
N PHE A 290 -0.12 -6.10 13.19
CA PHE A 290 0.59 -7.20 13.84
C PHE A 290 0.84 -7.00 15.35
N GLU A 291 0.52 -5.84 15.90
CA GLU A 291 0.49 -5.65 17.35
C GLU A 291 -0.68 -6.47 17.93
N GLN A 292 -0.40 -7.60 18.58
CA GLN A 292 -1.45 -8.50 19.09
C GLN A 292 -2.56 -7.75 19.88
N LYS A 293 -2.14 -6.86 20.78
CA LYS A 293 -3.03 -6.01 21.59
C LYS A 293 -3.83 -4.98 20.77
N SER A 294 -3.34 -4.54 19.61
CA SER A 294 -4.01 -3.59 18.70
C SER A 294 -5.25 -4.24 18.06
N VAL A 295 -5.15 -5.50 17.66
CA VAL A 295 -6.28 -6.31 17.14
C VAL A 295 -7.21 -6.76 18.27
N GLU A 296 -6.67 -7.23 19.40
CA GLU A 296 -7.46 -7.64 20.57
C GLU A 296 -8.31 -6.46 21.09
N ASN A 297 -7.71 -5.28 21.26
CA ASN A 297 -8.44 -4.06 21.62
C ASN A 297 -9.56 -3.78 20.63
N PHE A 298 -9.28 -3.82 19.32
CA PHE A 298 -10.28 -3.51 18.29
C PHE A 298 -11.50 -4.44 18.35
N PHE A 299 -11.31 -5.76 18.46
CA PHE A 299 -12.45 -6.69 18.52
C PHE A 299 -13.13 -6.74 19.90
N GLN A 300 -12.40 -6.58 21.01
CA GLN A 300 -13.00 -6.48 22.35
C GLN A 300 -13.76 -5.17 22.57
N GLN A 301 -13.40 -4.11 21.83
CA GLN A 301 -13.92 -2.75 22.01
C GLN A 301 -14.66 -2.23 20.77
N SER A 302 -15.09 -3.11 19.86
CA SER A 302 -16.09 -2.78 18.83
C SER A 302 -17.38 -3.55 19.08
N ARG A 303 -18.51 -2.96 18.67
CA ARG A 303 -19.81 -3.64 18.65
C ARG A 303 -20.28 -3.69 17.22
N TRP A 304 -20.52 -4.90 16.72
CA TRP A 304 -20.91 -5.16 15.35
C TRP A 304 -22.30 -5.77 15.28
N GLY A 305 -23.04 -5.47 14.22
CA GLY A 305 -24.35 -6.06 13.99
C GLY A 305 -25.04 -5.59 12.72
N VAL A 306 -26.13 -6.28 12.42
CA VAL A 306 -27.05 -5.99 11.33
C VAL A 306 -28.38 -5.51 11.91
N SER A 307 -29.06 -4.56 11.26
CA SER A 307 -30.41 -4.12 11.64
C SER A 307 -31.24 -3.81 10.40
N ARG A 308 -32.53 -4.17 10.40
CA ARG A 308 -33.41 -3.88 9.25
C ARG A 308 -33.68 -2.38 9.15
N VAL A 309 -33.55 -1.83 7.95
CA VAL A 309 -33.88 -0.43 7.69
C VAL A 309 -35.41 -0.30 7.56
N PRO A 310 -36.06 0.65 8.26
CA PRO A 310 -37.50 0.89 8.11
C PRO A 310 -37.90 1.28 6.69
N ALA A 311 -39.00 0.70 6.19
CA ALA A 311 -39.53 0.99 4.85
C ALA A 311 -40.10 2.41 4.71
N GLY A 312 -40.28 3.13 5.82
CA GLY A 312 -40.76 4.51 5.85
C GLY A 312 -39.74 5.57 5.44
N ASP A 313 -38.45 5.22 5.33
CA ASP A 313 -37.37 6.18 5.03
C ASP A 313 -36.58 5.79 3.76
N PRO A 314 -36.93 6.38 2.61
CA PRO A 314 -36.19 6.23 1.36
C PRO A 314 -34.70 6.62 1.47
N ALA A 315 -34.34 7.63 2.27
CA ALA A 315 -32.96 8.10 2.37
C ALA A 315 -32.11 7.14 3.21
N ALA A 316 -32.63 6.63 4.33
CA ALA A 316 -31.94 5.65 5.17
C ALA A 316 -31.69 4.31 4.45
N SER A 317 -32.51 3.98 3.45
CA SER A 317 -32.40 2.77 2.61
C SER A 317 -31.38 2.88 1.45
N ARG A 318 -30.92 4.09 1.14
CA ARG A 318 -30.16 4.39 -0.08
C ARG A 318 -28.76 3.74 -0.09
N SER A 319 -28.47 3.02 -1.17
CA SER A 319 -27.23 2.29 -1.38
C SER A 319 -26.66 2.61 -2.77
N LEU A 320 -25.47 3.22 -2.83
CA LEU A 320 -24.72 3.44 -4.07
C LEU A 320 -23.37 2.72 -4.00
N TYR A 321 -23.03 1.94 -5.01
CA TYR A 321 -21.80 1.15 -5.02
C TYR A 321 -21.36 0.68 -6.40
N LEU A 322 -20.13 0.19 -6.49
CA LEU A 322 -19.55 -0.43 -7.67
C LEU A 322 -19.68 -1.97 -7.52
N PRO A 323 -20.65 -2.64 -8.16
CA PRO A 323 -20.87 -4.08 -7.98
C PRO A 323 -19.75 -4.89 -8.63
N ALA A 324 -19.23 -5.92 -7.95
CA ALA A 324 -18.17 -6.80 -8.45
C ALA A 324 -16.92 -6.05 -8.96
N ARG A 325 -16.52 -4.96 -8.27
CA ARG A 325 -15.29 -4.19 -8.57
C ARG A 325 -14.31 -4.24 -7.41
N GLU A 326 -13.32 -5.12 -7.55
CA GLU A 326 -12.10 -5.15 -6.73
C GLU A 326 -11.17 -3.95 -7.01
N ASP A 327 -11.33 -3.22 -8.13
CA ASP A 327 -10.43 -2.13 -8.53
C ASP A 327 -11.07 -1.00 -9.39
N LEU A 328 -10.34 0.12 -9.49
CA LEU A 328 -10.65 1.35 -10.26
C LEU A 328 -9.74 1.57 -11.49
N VAL A 329 -9.22 0.48 -12.08
CA VAL A 329 -8.47 0.49 -13.34
C VAL A 329 -9.31 -0.19 -14.43
N PHE A 330 -9.41 0.43 -15.60
CA PHE A 330 -10.27 -0.02 -16.69
C PHE A 330 -9.49 -0.15 -18.00
N ARG A 331 -9.78 -1.16 -18.81
CA ARG A 331 -9.45 -1.17 -20.24
C ARG A 331 -10.36 -0.19 -20.98
N ARG A 332 -9.90 0.41 -22.09
CA ARG A 332 -10.77 1.23 -22.96
C ARG A 332 -11.98 0.41 -23.43
N GLY A 333 -13.18 0.92 -23.19
CA GLY A 333 -14.45 0.24 -23.47
C GLY A 333 -14.97 -0.68 -22.35
N GLU A 334 -14.24 -0.85 -21.24
CA GLU A 334 -14.69 -1.55 -20.03
C GLU A 334 -15.51 -0.57 -19.17
N PRO A 335 -16.85 -0.69 -19.09
CA PRO A 335 -17.66 0.36 -18.51
C PRO A 335 -17.53 0.45 -16.99
N LEU A 336 -17.36 1.67 -16.48
CA LEU A 336 -17.59 1.99 -15.08
C LEU A 336 -19.11 1.92 -14.82
N VAL A 337 -19.52 1.02 -13.92
CA VAL A 337 -20.92 0.84 -13.51
C VAL A 337 -21.08 1.23 -12.04
N VAL A 338 -21.94 2.21 -11.75
CA VAL A 338 -22.40 2.52 -10.39
C VAL A 338 -23.84 2.02 -10.27
N ARG A 339 -24.09 1.07 -9.37
CA ARG A 339 -25.44 0.63 -9.05
C ARG A 339 -26.02 1.50 -7.93
N VAL A 340 -27.29 1.86 -8.09
CA VAL A 340 -28.11 2.56 -7.10
C VAL A 340 -29.26 1.65 -6.71
N GLU A 341 -29.47 1.45 -5.41
CA GLU A 341 -30.58 0.69 -4.85
C GLU A 341 -31.23 1.48 -3.71
N GLN A 342 -32.56 1.53 -3.70
CA GLN A 342 -33.32 2.35 -2.73
C GLN A 342 -34.76 1.83 -2.58
N ALA A 343 -35.36 1.97 -1.39
CA ALA A 343 -36.81 1.92 -1.25
C ALA A 343 -37.40 3.27 -1.70
N THR A 344 -38.45 3.26 -2.50
CA THR A 344 -39.02 4.46 -3.13
C THR A 344 -40.47 4.66 -2.72
N GLN A 345 -40.79 5.86 -2.27
CA GLN A 345 -42.17 6.33 -2.11
C GLN A 345 -42.53 7.14 -3.37
N GLU A 346 -41.78 8.22 -3.60
CA GLU A 346 -41.74 8.96 -4.87
C GLU A 346 -40.63 8.43 -5.79
N ALA A 347 -40.61 8.88 -7.05
CA ALA A 347 -39.56 8.53 -8.00
C ALA A 347 -38.28 9.34 -7.73
N ALA A 348 -37.11 8.71 -7.85
CA ALA A 348 -35.82 9.35 -7.61
C ALA A 348 -34.97 9.37 -8.88
N GLU A 349 -34.36 10.51 -9.22
CA GLU A 349 -33.38 10.61 -10.30
C GLU A 349 -31.96 10.75 -9.74
N TYR A 350 -31.01 10.07 -10.37
CA TYR A 350 -29.58 10.17 -10.09
C TYR A 350 -28.80 10.41 -11.38
N GLN A 351 -27.76 11.22 -11.32
CA GLN A 351 -26.85 11.48 -12.44
C GLN A 351 -25.39 11.23 -12.06
N LEU A 352 -24.65 10.57 -12.95
CA LEU A 352 -23.20 10.37 -12.86
C LEU A 352 -22.49 11.47 -13.63
N GLU A 353 -21.73 12.29 -12.93
CA GLU A 353 -20.82 13.26 -13.53
C GLU A 353 -19.42 12.65 -13.60
N VAL A 354 -18.74 12.85 -14.74
CA VAL A 354 -17.34 12.47 -14.95
C VAL A 354 -16.58 13.68 -15.47
N VAL A 355 -15.36 13.87 -14.98
CA VAL A 355 -14.40 14.88 -15.43
C VAL A 355 -13.01 14.23 -15.53
N ARG A 356 -12.07 14.79 -16.31
CA ARG A 356 -10.68 14.34 -16.24
C ARG A 356 -10.05 14.82 -14.92
N GLN A 357 -9.20 13.97 -14.35
CA GLN A 357 -8.52 14.21 -13.07
C GLN A 357 -7.82 15.59 -13.07
N ARG A 358 -7.81 16.27 -11.92
CA ARG A 358 -7.34 17.66 -11.74
C ARG A 358 -8.24 18.75 -12.36
N GLY A 359 -9.46 18.41 -12.80
CA GLY A 359 -10.42 19.39 -13.31
C GLY A 359 -10.20 19.79 -14.77
N GLU A 360 -9.63 18.89 -15.58
CA GLU A 360 -9.29 19.15 -16.97
C GLU A 360 -10.53 19.06 -17.87
N GLY A 361 -11.12 20.22 -18.16
CA GLY A 361 -12.35 20.36 -18.93
C GLY A 361 -13.61 20.40 -18.04
N PRO A 362 -14.80 20.66 -18.64
CA PRO A 362 -16.04 20.73 -17.89
C PRO A 362 -16.45 19.34 -17.37
N ALA A 363 -16.97 19.29 -16.13
CA ALA A 363 -17.63 18.10 -15.63
C ALA A 363 -18.88 17.80 -16.47
N ALA A 364 -18.98 16.60 -17.02
CA ALA A 364 -20.04 16.20 -17.94
C ALA A 364 -20.96 15.15 -17.29
N VAL A 365 -22.27 15.41 -17.33
CA VAL A 365 -23.29 14.40 -16.99
C VAL A 365 -23.20 13.27 -18.02
N SER A 366 -22.63 12.15 -17.59
CA SER A 366 -22.25 11.02 -18.42
C SER A 366 -23.29 9.90 -18.45
N ALA A 367 -24.09 9.79 -17.37
CA ALA A 367 -25.25 8.90 -17.31
C ALA A 367 -26.32 9.47 -16.39
N ARG A 368 -27.57 9.04 -16.60
CA ARG A 368 -28.72 9.30 -15.72
C ARG A 368 -29.48 8.01 -15.50
N VAL A 369 -30.09 7.86 -14.33
CA VAL A 369 -31.03 6.77 -14.05
C VAL A 369 -32.17 7.29 -13.19
N GLN A 370 -33.40 6.87 -13.50
CA GLN A 370 -34.59 7.18 -12.73
C GLN A 370 -35.13 5.90 -12.10
N LEU A 371 -35.29 5.91 -10.78
CA LEU A 371 -35.91 4.85 -10.01
C LEU A 371 -37.44 5.09 -9.97
N PRO A 372 -38.27 4.09 -10.33
CA PRO A 372 -39.72 4.25 -10.29
C PRO A 372 -40.23 4.39 -8.85
N ALA A 373 -41.35 5.09 -8.69
CA ALA A 373 -42.02 5.29 -7.41
C ALA A 373 -42.61 3.98 -6.83
N GLY A 374 -42.90 3.99 -5.52
CA GLY A 374 -43.66 2.96 -4.82
C GLY A 374 -43.02 1.57 -4.73
N GLN A 375 -41.70 1.42 -4.91
CA GLN A 375 -41.02 0.13 -4.82
C GLN A 375 -40.38 -0.11 -3.46
N ALA A 376 -40.63 -1.29 -2.86
CA ALA A 376 -39.88 -1.76 -1.69
C ALA A 376 -38.37 -1.95 -1.97
N ARG A 377 -37.99 -2.11 -3.25
CA ARG A 377 -36.62 -2.03 -3.77
C ARG A 377 -36.67 -1.61 -5.25
N ALA A 378 -36.32 -0.36 -5.53
CA ALA A 378 -35.93 0.06 -6.88
C ALA A 378 -34.42 -0.17 -7.06
N VAL A 379 -34.00 -0.49 -8.28
CA VAL A 379 -32.61 -0.69 -8.68
C VAL A 379 -32.36 0.02 -10.01
N GLY A 380 -31.22 0.69 -10.13
CA GLY A 380 -30.78 1.37 -11.34
C GLY A 380 -29.26 1.30 -11.50
N GLU A 381 -28.77 1.51 -12.73
CA GLU A 381 -27.33 1.52 -13.03
C GLU A 381 -26.96 2.75 -13.85
N LEU A 382 -25.97 3.50 -13.34
CA LEU A 382 -25.27 4.56 -14.05
C LEU A 382 -24.04 3.97 -14.72
N ARG A 383 -23.85 4.22 -16.01
CA ARG A 383 -22.82 3.56 -16.83
C ARG A 383 -22.01 4.58 -17.62
N TYR A 384 -20.72 4.73 -17.31
CA TYR A 384 -19.76 5.48 -18.12
C TYR A 384 -18.96 4.50 -19.00
N PRO A 385 -18.87 4.70 -20.34
CA PRO A 385 -18.36 3.67 -21.25
C PRO A 385 -16.83 3.52 -21.27
N CYS A 386 -16.07 4.37 -20.56
CA CYS A 386 -14.59 4.36 -20.58
C CYS A 386 -14.02 4.36 -22.01
N ALA A 387 -14.61 5.15 -22.91
CA ALA A 387 -14.28 5.17 -24.33
C ALA A 387 -12.96 5.89 -24.66
N GLU A 388 -12.49 6.75 -23.76
CA GLU A 388 -11.24 7.50 -23.88
C GLU A 388 -10.21 7.06 -22.84
N GLU A 389 -8.93 7.08 -23.22
CA GLU A 389 -7.81 6.85 -22.32
C GLU A 389 -7.53 8.08 -21.43
N GLY A 390 -7.02 7.81 -20.21
CA GLY A 390 -6.62 8.83 -19.25
C GLY A 390 -7.12 8.57 -17.82
N ALA A 391 -6.88 9.53 -16.94
CA ALA A 391 -7.36 9.53 -15.56
C ALA A 391 -8.56 10.45 -15.37
N PHE A 392 -9.51 10.02 -14.56
CA PHE A 392 -10.84 10.63 -14.41
C PHE A 392 -11.26 10.67 -12.94
N GLU A 393 -12.13 11.62 -12.62
CA GLU A 393 -12.83 11.75 -11.33
C GLU A 393 -14.34 11.73 -11.60
N CYS A 394 -15.12 11.07 -10.75
CA CYS A 394 -16.57 11.02 -10.89
C CYS A 394 -17.34 11.13 -9.56
N VAL A 395 -18.54 11.70 -9.63
CA VAL A 395 -19.50 11.82 -8.51
C VAL A 395 -20.88 11.38 -8.98
N VAL A 396 -21.70 10.87 -8.06
CA VAL A 396 -23.14 10.74 -8.29
C VAL A 396 -23.86 11.85 -7.56
N ARG A 397 -24.77 12.53 -8.26
CA ARG A 397 -25.73 13.47 -7.67
C ARG A 397 -27.15 12.94 -7.72
N ASP A 398 -28.00 13.43 -6.82
CA ASP A 398 -29.46 13.29 -6.93
C ASP A 398 -30.10 14.45 -7.72
N ALA A 399 -31.44 14.43 -7.80
CA ALA A 399 -32.25 15.42 -8.52
C ALA A 399 -32.11 16.86 -7.98
N GLN A 400 -31.63 17.03 -6.75
CA GLN A 400 -31.38 18.32 -6.12
C GLN A 400 -29.99 18.88 -6.48
N GLY A 401 -29.10 18.04 -7.02
CA GLY A 401 -27.71 18.38 -7.32
C GLY A 401 -26.74 18.12 -6.17
N GLU A 402 -27.19 17.50 -5.08
CA GLU A 402 -26.34 17.17 -3.94
C GLU A 402 -25.48 15.94 -4.25
N VAL A 403 -24.25 15.90 -3.74
CA VAL A 403 -23.34 14.77 -3.96
C VAL A 403 -23.71 13.63 -3.02
N VAL A 404 -24.19 12.51 -3.59
CA VAL A 404 -24.71 11.37 -2.83
C VAL A 404 -23.77 10.16 -2.82
N ALA A 405 -22.78 10.12 -3.72
CA ALA A 405 -21.70 9.14 -3.70
C ALA A 405 -20.45 9.64 -4.45
N GLY A 406 -19.30 9.07 -4.10
CA GLY A 406 -17.99 9.55 -4.54
C GLY A 406 -17.50 10.74 -3.69
N PRO A 407 -16.54 11.54 -4.20
CA PRO A 407 -15.91 11.39 -5.50
C PRO A 407 -15.01 10.15 -5.58
N TRP A 408 -14.96 9.50 -6.75
CA TRP A 408 -14.04 8.39 -7.03
C TRP A 408 -13.12 8.75 -8.20
N ALA A 409 -11.82 8.53 -8.03
CA ALA A 409 -10.82 8.69 -9.08
C ALA A 409 -10.44 7.33 -9.68
N PHE A 410 -10.44 7.23 -11.00
CA PHE A 410 -10.19 6.00 -11.76
C PHE A 410 -9.33 6.27 -13.00
N VAL A 411 -8.80 5.21 -13.61
CA VAL A 411 -7.97 5.30 -14.82
C VAL A 411 -8.46 4.34 -15.90
N VAL A 412 -8.44 4.81 -17.15
CA VAL A 412 -8.72 4.03 -18.35
C VAL A 412 -7.44 3.94 -19.18
N VAL A 413 -7.05 2.74 -19.59
CA VAL A 413 -5.87 2.47 -20.42
C VAL A 413 -6.30 1.83 -21.73
N ASP A 414 -5.66 2.19 -22.84
CA ASP A 414 -5.70 1.39 -24.07
C ASP A 414 -4.53 0.39 -24.09
N PRO A 415 -4.75 -0.90 -23.81
CA PRO A 415 -3.69 -1.91 -23.84
C PRO A 415 -3.27 -2.30 -25.27
N THR A 416 -3.86 -1.72 -26.32
CA THR A 416 -3.56 -2.07 -27.73
C THR A 416 -2.06 -1.94 -28.02
N PRO A 417 -1.35 -3.03 -28.38
CA PRO A 417 0.10 -2.99 -28.54
C PRO A 417 0.56 -2.05 -29.67
N LEU A 418 1.40 -1.08 -29.31
CA LEU A 418 1.95 -0.09 -30.24
C LEU A 418 2.85 -0.78 -31.30
N PRO A 419 2.72 -0.45 -32.60
CA PRO A 419 3.47 -1.12 -33.67
C PRO A 419 4.98 -0.87 -33.56
N ARG A 420 5.79 -1.94 -33.51
CA ARG A 420 7.27 -1.83 -33.62
C ARG A 420 7.67 -1.89 -35.11
N PRO A 421 8.75 -1.20 -35.55
CA PRO A 421 9.24 -1.31 -36.92
C PRO A 421 9.62 -2.77 -37.27
N GLY A 422 9.48 -3.14 -38.55
CA GLY A 422 9.85 -4.48 -39.01
C GLY A 422 11.38 -4.72 -38.96
N PRO A 423 11.87 -5.98 -38.96
CA PRO A 423 13.30 -6.26 -38.80
C PRO A 423 14.21 -5.81 -39.95
N SER A 424 13.64 -5.35 -41.06
CA SER A 424 14.34 -4.75 -42.19
C SER A 424 14.18 -3.23 -42.25
N ALA A 425 13.65 -2.59 -41.20
CA ALA A 425 13.66 -1.15 -41.07
C ALA A 425 15.08 -0.66 -40.71
N GLU A 426 15.48 0.48 -41.26
CA GLU A 426 16.69 1.16 -40.83
C GLU A 426 16.56 1.58 -39.35
N LEU A 427 17.69 1.66 -38.64
CA LEU A 427 17.68 2.17 -37.27
C LEU A 427 17.26 3.65 -37.28
N PRO A 428 16.21 4.04 -36.53
CA PRO A 428 15.72 5.41 -36.56
C PRO A 428 16.75 6.37 -35.97
N GLU A 429 17.10 7.42 -36.73
CA GLU A 429 17.99 8.47 -36.25
C GLU A 429 17.33 9.22 -35.08
N LEU A 430 18.02 9.28 -33.93
CA LEU A 430 17.53 10.02 -32.76
C LEU A 430 17.68 11.53 -33.01
N ARG A 431 16.67 12.14 -33.61
CA ARG A 431 16.63 13.59 -33.87
C ARG A 431 16.69 14.37 -32.55
N ARG A 432 17.85 14.96 -32.29
CA ARG A 432 18.12 15.83 -31.14
C ARG A 432 18.30 17.29 -31.57
N VAL A 433 17.67 18.20 -30.85
CA VAL A 433 17.81 19.66 -31.04
C VAL A 433 18.51 20.22 -29.80
N ARG A 434 19.67 20.86 -29.96
CA ARG A 434 20.35 21.48 -28.80
C ARG A 434 19.60 22.73 -28.39
N VAL A 435 19.05 22.71 -27.18
CA VAL A 435 18.30 23.83 -26.58
C VAL A 435 19.24 24.74 -25.81
N ASP A 436 20.22 24.18 -25.08
CA ASP A 436 21.11 24.98 -24.24
C ASP A 436 22.54 24.43 -24.13
N GLN A 437 23.51 25.28 -23.76
CA GLN A 437 24.91 24.89 -23.59
C GLN A 437 25.69 25.82 -22.64
N VAL A 438 26.41 25.20 -21.69
CA VAL A 438 27.43 25.86 -20.85
C VAL A 438 28.84 25.46 -21.25
N ASP A 439 29.74 26.45 -21.28
CA ASP A 439 31.19 26.25 -21.27
C ASP A 439 31.72 26.38 -19.82
N CYS A 440 31.95 25.25 -19.16
CA CYS A 440 32.38 25.23 -17.76
C CYS A 440 33.80 25.78 -17.56
N THR A 441 34.57 25.94 -18.65
CA THR A 441 35.93 26.51 -18.61
C THR A 441 35.94 28.02 -18.38
N GLN A 442 34.79 28.68 -18.52
CA GLN A 442 34.66 30.10 -18.21
C GLN A 442 34.56 30.31 -16.69
N PRO A 443 35.30 31.27 -16.11
CA PRO A 443 35.26 31.54 -14.66
C PRO A 443 33.90 32.13 -14.25
N GLU A 444 33.37 33.04 -15.07
CA GLU A 444 32.02 33.62 -15.01
C GLU A 444 31.30 33.28 -16.33
N ASP A 445 30.26 32.46 -16.26
CA ASP A 445 29.22 32.43 -17.29
C ASP A 445 28.16 33.49 -16.88
N ARG A 446 27.69 34.30 -17.82
CA ARG A 446 26.72 35.38 -17.58
C ARG A 446 25.31 35.05 -18.03
N GLU A 447 25.16 33.99 -18.81
CA GLU A 447 23.86 33.52 -19.31
C GLU A 447 23.34 32.37 -18.44
N HIS A 448 24.23 31.63 -17.79
CA HIS A 448 23.92 30.49 -16.93
C HIS A 448 24.32 30.72 -15.47
N ARG A 449 23.44 30.36 -14.54
CA ARG A 449 23.69 30.51 -13.11
C ARG A 449 24.58 29.37 -12.61
N LEU A 450 25.88 29.61 -12.54
CA LEU A 450 26.80 28.81 -11.72
C LEU A 450 26.38 28.84 -10.25
N ARG A 451 26.44 27.69 -9.58
CA ARG A 451 26.30 27.50 -8.14
C ARG A 451 27.38 26.52 -7.70
N ASP A 452 28.13 26.82 -6.66
CA ASP A 452 29.05 25.86 -6.04
C ASP A 452 29.14 26.12 -4.53
N ASN A 453 29.95 25.34 -3.82
CA ASN A 453 30.28 25.59 -2.42
C ASN A 453 31.59 26.40 -2.24
N GLY A 454 31.99 27.16 -3.26
CA GLY A 454 33.21 27.98 -3.28
C GLY A 454 34.53 27.22 -3.50
N THR A 455 34.50 25.92 -3.80
CA THR A 455 35.72 25.11 -3.99
C THR A 455 36.01 24.74 -5.45
N SER A 456 35.09 25.02 -6.39
CA SER A 456 35.31 24.68 -7.79
C SER A 456 36.30 25.63 -8.46
N ARG A 457 37.06 25.11 -9.43
CA ARG A 457 38.05 25.91 -10.18
C ARG A 457 38.23 25.38 -11.60
N VAL A 458 38.55 26.26 -12.53
CA VAL A 458 39.02 25.90 -13.86
C VAL A 458 40.49 25.52 -13.78
N VAL A 459 40.88 24.45 -14.46
CA VAL A 459 42.28 23.98 -14.57
C VAL A 459 42.63 23.69 -16.03
N GLN A 460 43.92 23.73 -16.34
CA GLN A 460 44.48 23.23 -17.60
C GLN A 460 45.12 21.88 -17.32
N GLY A 461 44.62 20.82 -17.96
CA GLY A 461 45.19 19.47 -17.91
C GLY A 461 45.59 18.96 -19.30
N PRO A 462 46.10 17.73 -19.42
CA PRO A 462 46.45 17.13 -20.71
C PRO A 462 45.30 17.05 -21.73
N ALA A 463 44.04 17.03 -21.26
CA ALA A 463 42.84 17.12 -22.11
C ALA A 463 42.55 18.55 -22.63
N GLY A 464 43.21 19.58 -22.08
CA GLY A 464 42.84 20.98 -22.24
C GLY A 464 42.18 21.56 -20.99
N ALA A 465 41.34 22.58 -21.17
CA ALA A 465 40.66 23.26 -20.07
C ALA A 465 39.41 22.52 -19.60
N TYR A 466 39.18 22.46 -18.28
CA TYR A 466 37.95 21.97 -17.67
C TYR A 466 37.77 22.51 -16.24
N ARG A 467 36.54 22.51 -15.73
CA ARG A 467 36.25 22.80 -14.31
C ARG A 467 36.34 21.53 -13.48
N VAL A 468 36.91 21.66 -12.28
CA VAL A 468 36.89 20.62 -11.23
C VAL A 468 36.15 21.13 -10.00
N THR A 469 35.55 20.21 -9.24
CA THR A 469 35.13 20.43 -7.85
C THR A 469 36.35 20.65 -6.94
N GLY A 470 36.16 20.97 -5.67
CA GLY A 470 37.16 20.67 -4.64
C GLY A 470 37.39 19.16 -4.44
N ASP A 471 38.20 18.81 -3.44
CA ASP A 471 38.67 17.46 -3.14
C ASP A 471 37.97 16.77 -1.96
N ARG A 472 36.99 17.42 -1.31
CA ARG A 472 36.30 16.87 -0.14
C ARG A 472 35.36 15.73 -0.52
N PRO A 473 35.58 14.52 0.03
CA PRO A 473 34.75 13.36 -0.24
C PRO A 473 33.37 13.49 0.40
N LYS A 474 32.42 12.74 -0.15
CA LYS A 474 31.13 12.48 0.50
C LYS A 474 31.37 11.79 1.85
N ARG A 475 30.75 12.29 2.93
CA ARG A 475 30.76 11.61 4.23
C ARG A 475 29.34 11.42 4.76
N GLN A 476 29.07 10.24 5.28
CA GLN A 476 27.78 9.93 5.89
C GLN A 476 27.78 10.42 7.35
N ALA A 477 27.19 11.59 7.58
CA ALA A 477 26.84 12.03 8.93
C ALA A 477 25.64 11.20 9.43
N TYR A 478 25.88 10.31 10.39
CA TYR A 478 24.83 9.56 11.08
C TYR A 478 24.47 10.24 12.40
N TYR A 479 23.19 10.54 12.62
CA TYR A 479 22.67 10.76 13.96
C TYR A 479 22.84 9.48 14.77
N LYS A 480 23.84 9.42 15.63
CA LYS A 480 24.12 8.24 16.46
C LYS A 480 23.12 8.21 17.62
N MET A 481 21.91 7.74 17.35
CA MET A 481 20.83 7.60 18.34
C MET A 481 21.32 6.77 19.53
N LYS A 482 21.61 7.44 20.64
CA LYS A 482 21.82 6.78 21.93
C LYS A 482 20.44 6.52 22.52
N GLN A 483 20.04 5.25 22.47
CA GLN A 483 18.77 4.69 22.97
C GLN A 483 17.54 4.90 22.04
N PRO A 484 16.55 3.99 22.09
CA PRO A 484 15.31 4.11 21.33
C PRO A 484 14.39 5.20 21.90
N LEU A 485 13.54 5.73 21.01
CA LEU A 485 12.51 6.76 21.23
C LEU A 485 11.61 6.51 22.47
N PRO A 486 11.08 7.57 23.13
CA PRO A 486 10.52 8.77 22.48
C PRO A 486 11.08 10.13 22.92
N GLY A 487 11.12 11.06 21.97
CA GLY A 487 11.45 12.47 22.21
C GLY A 487 12.08 13.13 20.97
N LEU A 488 11.26 13.70 20.09
CA LEU A 488 11.75 14.66 19.10
C LEU A 488 12.14 15.94 19.85
N ILE A 489 13.43 16.22 19.95
CA ILE A 489 13.93 17.50 20.45
C ILE A 489 13.58 18.57 19.38
N PRO A 490 12.80 19.62 19.69
CA PRO A 490 12.54 20.71 18.75
C PRO A 490 13.86 21.34 18.27
N LEU A 491 13.87 21.89 17.05
CA LEU A 491 15.07 22.50 16.49
C LEU A 491 15.60 23.65 17.38
N GLU A 492 14.70 24.32 18.11
CA GLU A 492 15.00 25.37 19.11
C GLU A 492 15.76 24.86 20.35
N GLN A 493 15.72 23.56 20.64
CA GLN A 493 16.33 22.93 21.83
C GLN A 493 17.63 22.17 21.52
N ALA A 494 18.02 22.09 20.25
CA ALA A 494 19.35 21.62 19.87
C ALA A 494 20.39 22.73 20.08
N GLU A 495 21.59 22.40 20.59
CA GLU A 495 22.63 23.42 20.73
C GLU A 495 23.05 23.99 19.35
N PRO A 496 23.21 25.32 19.22
CA PRO A 496 23.64 25.95 17.96
C PRO A 496 24.99 25.42 17.47
N GLY A 497 24.95 24.52 16.48
CA GLY A 497 26.12 23.81 15.94
C GLY A 497 26.02 22.28 15.96
N ALA A 498 25.01 21.69 16.61
CA ALA A 498 24.84 20.24 16.73
C ALA A 498 24.53 19.50 15.40
N ALA A 499 24.33 20.21 14.29
CA ALA A 499 24.03 19.66 12.97
C ALA A 499 25.12 20.02 11.94
N HIS A 500 26.24 19.28 11.95
CA HIS A 500 27.25 19.35 10.90
C HIS A 500 26.91 18.41 9.74
N TYR A 501 26.48 18.98 8.62
CA TYR A 501 26.53 18.31 7.32
C TYR A 501 27.96 18.42 6.77
N ASP A 502 28.65 17.28 6.58
CA ASP A 502 29.91 17.25 5.83
C ASP A 502 29.58 17.48 4.34
N VAL A 503 29.76 18.72 3.88
CA VAL A 503 29.45 19.12 2.49
C VAL A 503 30.52 18.57 1.54
N MET A 504 30.15 17.52 0.82
CA MET A 504 30.84 17.02 -0.39
C MET A 504 31.11 18.18 -1.36
N ASP A 505 32.24 18.20 -2.05
CA ASP A 505 32.53 19.27 -3.02
C ASP A 505 31.75 19.08 -4.33
N TRP A 506 31.12 20.17 -4.80
CA TRP A 506 30.25 20.17 -5.99
C TRP A 506 30.24 21.53 -6.71
N PHE A 507 29.90 21.52 -8.00
CA PHE A 507 29.46 22.70 -8.75
C PHE A 507 28.26 22.34 -9.64
N ALA A 508 27.40 23.29 -9.96
CA ALA A 508 26.24 23.12 -10.81
C ALA A 508 26.01 24.33 -11.71
N TYR A 509 25.38 24.11 -12.86
CA TYR A 509 24.89 25.18 -13.72
C TYR A 509 23.40 25.00 -14.00
N THR A 510 22.63 26.09 -13.93
CA THR A 510 21.24 26.11 -14.40
C THR A 510 21.21 26.21 -15.93
N LEU A 511 20.67 25.18 -16.59
CA LEU A 511 20.32 25.17 -18.02
C LEU A 511 18.82 25.44 -18.21
N ARG A 512 18.44 26.01 -19.35
CA ARG A 512 17.07 26.40 -19.73
C ARG A 512 16.38 25.30 -20.53
N VAL A 513 15.06 25.17 -20.38
CA VAL A 513 14.21 24.18 -21.06
C VAL A 513 13.12 24.90 -21.84
N GLU A 514 13.06 24.70 -23.16
CA GLU A 514 12.03 25.33 -24.02
C GLU A 514 10.66 24.64 -23.91
N HIS A 515 10.62 23.31 -23.87
CA HIS A 515 9.36 22.55 -23.84
C HIS A 515 9.31 21.56 -22.67
N PRO A 516 8.96 22.03 -21.44
CA PRO A 516 8.74 21.16 -20.31
C PRO A 516 7.73 20.04 -20.60
N GLY A 517 7.95 18.89 -20.00
CA GLY A 517 7.18 17.66 -20.20
C GLY A 517 7.74 16.73 -21.29
N ARG A 518 8.57 17.23 -22.22
CA ARG A 518 9.21 16.42 -23.29
C ARG A 518 10.50 15.71 -22.83
N PRO A 519 10.88 14.59 -23.46
CA PRO A 519 12.17 13.95 -23.23
C PRO A 519 13.33 14.85 -23.70
N HIS A 520 14.36 14.93 -22.88
CA HIS A 520 15.58 15.70 -23.07
C HIS A 520 16.82 14.87 -22.71
N VAL A 521 17.95 15.14 -23.36
CA VAL A 521 19.26 14.55 -23.05
C VAL A 521 20.20 15.65 -22.53
N VAL A 522 20.75 15.45 -21.34
CA VAL A 522 21.90 16.22 -20.84
C VAL A 522 23.17 15.49 -21.25
N THR A 523 24.15 16.18 -21.84
CA THR A 523 25.47 15.62 -22.16
C THR A 523 26.59 16.43 -21.50
N ALA A 524 27.39 15.78 -20.66
CA ALA A 524 28.55 16.37 -19.98
C ALA A 524 29.87 15.88 -20.58
N TYR A 525 30.81 16.80 -20.84
CA TYR A 525 32.10 16.48 -21.48
C TYR A 525 33.20 16.34 -20.43
N VAL A 526 33.58 15.09 -20.14
CA VAL A 526 34.48 14.69 -19.05
C VAL A 526 35.91 14.44 -19.59
N PRO A 527 36.98 14.99 -18.98
CA PRO A 527 38.35 14.85 -19.49
C PRO A 527 38.92 13.44 -19.33
N ASN A 528 39.63 12.96 -20.37
CA ASN A 528 40.26 11.63 -20.43
C ASN A 528 41.77 11.62 -20.09
N ASP A 529 42.23 12.57 -19.29
CA ASP A 529 43.64 12.83 -18.99
C ASP A 529 44.20 12.03 -17.81
N VAL A 530 43.40 11.75 -16.78
CA VAL A 530 43.76 10.90 -15.64
C VAL A 530 42.55 10.05 -15.21
N PRO A 531 42.77 8.79 -14.77
CA PRO A 531 41.73 7.95 -14.19
C PRO A 531 40.97 8.64 -13.05
N ARG A 532 39.65 8.84 -13.23
CA ARG A 532 38.75 9.54 -12.29
C ARG A 532 37.32 9.04 -12.42
N LEU A 533 36.57 8.99 -11.30
CA LEU A 533 35.12 8.82 -11.30
C LEU A 533 34.43 10.19 -11.29
N VAL A 534 33.58 10.49 -12.28
CA VAL A 534 32.87 11.78 -12.37
C VAL A 534 31.37 11.56 -12.39
N SER A 535 30.68 12.01 -11.34
CA SER A 535 29.22 11.94 -11.24
C SER A 535 28.55 13.26 -11.60
N VAL A 536 27.52 13.16 -12.45
CA VAL A 536 26.73 14.27 -12.98
C VAL A 536 25.24 13.96 -12.82
N TRP A 537 24.50 14.82 -12.13
CA TRP A 537 23.06 14.70 -11.89
C TRP A 537 22.33 15.92 -12.49
N GLY A 538 21.14 15.72 -13.02
CA GLY A 538 20.19 16.80 -13.29
C GLY A 538 19.24 17.00 -12.10
N TYR A 539 18.77 18.23 -11.89
CA TYR A 539 17.76 18.54 -10.90
C TYR A 539 16.71 19.46 -11.50
N ASP A 540 15.53 18.91 -11.71
CA ASP A 540 14.31 19.65 -12.08
C ASP A 540 13.86 20.49 -10.88
N GLN A 541 13.73 21.80 -11.09
CA GLN A 541 13.35 22.73 -10.02
C GLN A 541 11.87 22.57 -9.59
N VAL A 542 11.06 21.79 -10.32
CA VAL A 542 9.65 21.49 -10.03
C VAL A 542 9.48 20.16 -9.27
N THR A 543 10.02 19.05 -9.77
CA THR A 543 9.77 17.70 -9.19
C THR A 543 10.97 17.08 -8.47
N GLY A 544 12.19 17.60 -8.65
CA GLY A 544 13.40 17.13 -7.98
C GLY A 544 14.40 16.40 -8.88
N GLN A 545 14.87 15.24 -8.46
CA GLN A 545 16.23 14.77 -8.80
C GLN A 545 16.30 13.69 -9.90
N TYR A 546 17.15 13.92 -10.90
CA TYR A 546 17.39 13.08 -12.08
C TYR A 546 18.85 12.60 -12.11
N ASN A 547 19.10 11.34 -11.75
CA ASN A 547 20.47 10.83 -11.58
C ASN A 547 21.04 10.21 -12.86
N ALA A 548 22.35 10.41 -13.04
CA ALA A 548 23.21 9.66 -13.94
C ALA A 548 24.60 9.43 -13.31
N ALA A 549 25.33 8.50 -13.91
CA ALA A 549 26.57 7.96 -13.38
C ALA A 549 27.79 8.84 -13.55
N ALA A 550 28.56 8.94 -12.48
CA ALA A 550 29.79 8.16 -12.31
C ALA A 550 30.40 7.56 -13.61
N LEU A 551 30.88 8.40 -14.52
CA LEU A 551 31.74 7.97 -15.63
C LEU A 551 33.16 7.70 -15.08
N GLU A 552 33.71 6.51 -15.34
CA GLU A 552 35.16 6.28 -15.22
C GLU A 552 35.88 6.87 -16.44
N ALA A 553 36.34 8.12 -16.33
CA ALA A 553 37.10 8.79 -17.38
C ALA A 553 38.62 8.56 -17.23
N GLY A 554 39.37 8.71 -18.33
CA GLY A 554 40.83 8.65 -18.32
C GLY A 554 41.46 7.26 -18.19
N ASN A 555 40.66 6.18 -18.25
CA ASN A 555 41.14 4.79 -18.26
C ASN A 555 41.46 4.25 -19.67
N ALA A 556 41.24 5.03 -20.73
CA ALA A 556 41.42 4.63 -22.14
C ALA A 556 42.27 5.64 -22.92
N PRO A 557 43.61 5.46 -23.02
CA PRO A 557 44.56 6.47 -23.52
C PRO A 557 44.52 6.72 -25.04
N ALA A 558 43.67 6.00 -25.79
CA ALA A 558 43.44 6.24 -27.20
C ALA A 558 42.22 7.15 -27.48
N SER A 559 41.38 7.40 -26.47
CA SER A 559 40.14 8.18 -26.62
C SER A 559 40.41 9.64 -26.99
N PRO A 560 39.41 10.36 -27.56
CA PRO A 560 39.46 11.82 -27.66
C PRO A 560 39.70 12.49 -26.30
N ALA A 561 40.17 13.74 -26.29
CA ALA A 561 40.51 14.47 -25.07
C ALA A 561 39.37 14.53 -24.02
N PHE A 562 38.11 14.50 -24.48
CA PHE A 562 36.91 14.46 -23.63
C PHE A 562 35.95 13.34 -24.07
N SER A 563 35.40 12.61 -23.09
CA SER A 563 34.29 11.67 -23.28
C SER A 563 32.94 12.38 -23.03
N PRO A 564 31.92 12.19 -23.89
CA PRO A 564 30.55 12.60 -23.57
C PRO A 564 29.91 11.59 -22.59
N LEU A 565 29.31 12.12 -21.54
CA LEU A 565 28.43 11.43 -20.60
C LEU A 565 27.00 11.95 -20.81
N SER A 566 26.17 11.21 -21.54
CA SER A 566 24.77 11.56 -21.81
C SER A 566 23.82 10.98 -20.75
N PHE A 567 22.64 11.57 -20.53
CA PHE A 567 21.52 10.92 -19.82
C PHE A 567 20.16 11.53 -20.14
N LEU A 568 19.11 10.72 -20.06
CA LEU A 568 17.72 11.13 -20.32
C LEU A 568 17.04 11.73 -19.08
N MET A 569 16.20 12.73 -19.33
CA MET A 569 15.26 13.29 -18.37
C MET A 569 13.98 13.78 -19.08
N TRP A 570 12.91 13.95 -18.31
CA TRP A 570 11.73 14.72 -18.72
C TRP A 570 11.57 15.88 -17.73
N PRO A 571 12.18 17.06 -17.97
CA PRO A 571 12.03 18.22 -17.10
C PRO A 571 10.58 18.70 -17.06
N ASN A 572 10.10 19.16 -15.91
CA ASN A 572 8.74 19.66 -15.73
C ASN A 572 8.66 21.18 -15.55
N GLY A 573 9.79 21.85 -15.29
CA GLY A 573 9.92 23.31 -15.35
C GLY A 573 10.84 23.78 -16.49
N GLU A 574 10.86 25.11 -16.69
CA GLU A 574 11.66 25.82 -17.70
C GLU A 574 13.18 25.83 -17.42
N ALA A 575 13.65 25.13 -16.37
CA ALA A 575 15.05 25.09 -15.99
C ALA A 575 15.44 23.80 -15.24
N VAL A 576 16.67 23.33 -15.48
CA VAL A 576 17.31 22.21 -14.76
C VAL A 576 18.68 22.61 -14.22
N ASP A 577 18.98 22.26 -12.99
CA ASP A 577 20.32 22.42 -12.40
C ASP A 577 21.14 21.16 -12.65
N VAL A 578 22.17 21.25 -13.49
CA VAL A 578 23.08 20.13 -13.77
C VAL A 578 24.29 20.21 -12.83
N LEU A 579 24.33 19.28 -11.88
CA LEU A 579 25.23 19.18 -10.72
C LEU A 579 26.36 18.16 -10.96
N VAL A 580 27.60 18.56 -10.74
CA VAL A 580 28.82 17.75 -10.81
C VAL A 580 29.46 17.68 -9.42
N PHE A 581 29.88 16.51 -8.95
CA PHE A 581 30.40 16.34 -7.58
C PHE A 581 31.60 15.38 -7.44
N CYS A 582 32.34 15.55 -6.33
CA CYS A 582 33.45 14.68 -5.91
C CYS A 582 32.90 13.36 -5.33
N ASP A 583 32.69 12.36 -6.18
CA ASP A 583 32.15 11.05 -5.78
C ASP A 583 33.25 10.14 -5.22
N ALA A 584 33.70 10.49 -4.02
CA ALA A 584 34.69 9.73 -3.25
C ALA A 584 34.03 9.11 -2.01
N SER A 585 33.90 7.79 -1.98
CA SER A 585 33.39 7.06 -0.82
C SER A 585 34.45 6.99 0.29
N PRO A 586 34.13 7.31 1.55
CA PRO A 586 35.10 7.34 2.65
C PRO A 586 35.47 5.92 3.13
N SER A 587 34.84 4.88 2.58
CA SER A 587 35.09 3.48 2.94
C SER A 587 36.27 2.83 2.23
N ARG A 588 36.83 3.43 1.14
CA ARG A 588 38.00 2.90 0.43
C ARG A 588 38.93 3.99 -0.10
N GLN A 589 40.23 3.74 -0.01
CA GLN A 589 41.31 4.59 -0.54
C GLN A 589 41.60 4.26 -2.02
N GLU A 590 40.57 4.18 -2.87
CA GLU A 590 40.74 3.91 -4.30
C GLU A 590 41.46 5.09 -4.99
N PRO A 591 42.49 4.86 -5.84
CA PRO A 591 43.25 5.92 -6.49
C PRO A 591 42.47 6.69 -7.57
N PHE A 592 41.24 6.26 -7.85
CA PHE A 592 40.29 6.79 -8.82
C PHE A 592 39.26 7.76 -8.21
N SER A 593 39.11 7.76 -6.89
CA SER A 593 38.24 8.66 -6.12
C SER A 593 38.82 10.08 -6.15
N ARG A 594 38.35 10.92 -7.07
CA ARG A 594 38.92 12.25 -7.39
C ARG A 594 37.85 13.32 -7.59
N GLN A 595 38.31 14.55 -7.79
CA GLN A 595 37.48 15.72 -8.09
C GLN A 595 36.57 15.45 -9.31
N GLY A 596 35.27 15.72 -9.19
CA GLY A 596 34.33 15.71 -10.31
C GLY A 596 34.73 16.77 -11.33
N ALA A 597 34.66 16.46 -12.63
CA ALA A 597 35.28 17.30 -13.65
C ALA A 597 34.56 17.32 -14.99
N VAL A 598 34.24 18.51 -15.49
CA VAL A 598 33.53 18.72 -16.76
C VAL A 598 34.07 19.99 -17.45
N ALA A 599 34.27 19.91 -18.77
CA ALA A 599 34.61 21.05 -19.61
C ALA A 599 33.38 21.79 -20.13
N ARG A 600 32.31 21.05 -20.45
CA ARG A 600 31.15 21.56 -21.20
C ARG A 600 29.90 20.76 -20.83
N LEU A 601 28.76 21.43 -20.76
CA LEU A 601 27.44 20.82 -20.61
C LEU A 601 26.58 21.24 -21.81
N GLU A 602 25.81 20.30 -22.36
CA GLU A 602 24.78 20.57 -23.36
C GLU A 602 23.44 19.97 -22.92
N LEU A 603 22.35 20.66 -23.25
CA LEU A 603 20.99 20.13 -23.14
C LEU A 603 20.40 20.02 -24.55
N TYR A 604 19.89 18.84 -24.88
CA TYR A 604 19.17 18.55 -26.11
C TYR A 604 17.72 18.19 -25.81
N GLU A 605 16.77 18.72 -26.58
CA GLU A 605 15.41 18.19 -26.65
C GLU A 605 15.32 17.07 -27.70
N LEU A 606 14.45 16.10 -27.44
CA LEU A 606 14.03 15.08 -28.39
C LEU A 606 12.58 15.38 -28.85
N PRO A 607 12.37 16.30 -29.83
CA PRO A 607 11.03 16.82 -30.17
C PRO A 607 10.09 15.79 -30.79
N GLU A 608 10.63 14.68 -31.30
CA GLU A 608 9.89 13.55 -31.88
C GLU A 608 9.72 12.39 -30.87
N GLY A 609 10.16 12.57 -29.62
CA GLY A 609 10.10 11.56 -28.57
C GLY A 609 11.23 10.53 -28.66
N LEU A 610 10.98 9.33 -28.13
CA LEU A 610 11.88 8.18 -28.21
C LEU A 610 11.41 7.23 -29.32
N PRO A 611 12.15 7.07 -30.44
CA PRO A 611 11.74 6.19 -31.52
C PRO A 611 11.86 4.71 -31.08
N PRO A 612 10.90 3.83 -31.39
CA PRO A 612 11.00 2.42 -30.99
C PRO A 612 12.10 1.69 -31.78
N LEU A 613 12.88 0.83 -31.12
CA LEU A 613 13.79 -0.06 -31.83
C LEU A 613 13.02 -1.03 -32.74
N PRO A 614 13.56 -1.37 -33.94
CA PRO A 614 13.01 -2.42 -34.78
C PRO A 614 12.85 -3.76 -34.05
N ALA A 615 11.91 -4.58 -34.53
CA ALA A 615 11.85 -5.99 -34.14
C ALA A 615 13.16 -6.70 -34.55
N PRO A 616 13.71 -7.62 -33.74
CA PRO A 616 14.96 -8.29 -34.07
C PRO A 616 14.83 -9.19 -35.30
N VAL A 617 15.96 -9.36 -36.00
CA VAL A 617 16.06 -10.15 -37.23
C VAL A 617 15.78 -11.63 -36.97
N GLY A 618 15.22 -12.32 -37.97
CA GLY A 618 14.99 -13.77 -37.92
C GLY A 618 16.28 -14.53 -37.60
N GLY A 619 16.21 -15.42 -36.62
CA GLY A 619 17.38 -16.05 -35.98
C GLY A 619 17.39 -15.81 -34.46
N PHE A 620 16.90 -14.66 -34.01
CA PHE A 620 16.74 -14.37 -32.58
C PHE A 620 15.73 -15.34 -31.94
N VAL A 621 16.17 -16.19 -31.01
CA VAL A 621 15.32 -17.18 -30.34
C VAL A 621 14.24 -16.45 -29.53
N ALA A 622 12.98 -16.60 -29.93
CA ALA A 622 11.86 -15.78 -29.42
C ALA A 622 11.59 -15.92 -27.91
N GLU A 623 12.10 -16.99 -27.29
CA GLU A 623 12.00 -17.25 -25.84
C GLU A 623 13.11 -16.60 -25.00
N ARG A 624 14.07 -15.91 -25.63
CA ARG A 624 15.17 -15.22 -24.94
C ARG A 624 14.73 -13.86 -24.43
N GLU A 625 15.07 -13.57 -23.17
CA GLU A 625 14.54 -12.42 -22.43
C GLU A 625 15.63 -11.37 -22.19
N PHE A 626 15.56 -10.26 -22.91
CA PHE A 626 16.33 -9.04 -22.59
C PHE A 626 15.43 -8.05 -21.84
N GLY A 627 15.92 -7.46 -20.76
CA GLY A 627 15.06 -6.63 -19.93
C GLY A 627 15.68 -5.97 -18.72
N TRP A 628 14.87 -5.19 -18.02
CA TRP A 628 15.27 -4.42 -16.86
C TRP A 628 14.87 -5.08 -15.54
N ALA A 629 15.69 -4.93 -14.51
CA ALA A 629 15.36 -5.28 -13.13
C ALA A 629 15.98 -4.26 -12.14
N GLY A 630 15.26 -3.92 -11.07
CA GLY A 630 15.77 -3.02 -10.05
C GLY A 630 15.09 -3.20 -8.69
N GLU A 631 15.80 -2.81 -7.63
CA GLU A 631 15.39 -3.07 -6.24
C GLU A 631 14.67 -1.89 -5.57
N GLN A 632 14.96 -0.65 -5.99
CA GLN A 632 14.60 0.58 -5.26
C GLN A 632 13.81 1.57 -6.13
N VAL A 633 12.56 1.21 -6.44
CA VAL A 633 11.62 2.07 -7.18
C VAL A 633 11.32 3.41 -6.49
N ASN A 634 11.66 3.52 -5.20
CA ASN A 634 11.54 4.70 -4.35
C ASN A 634 12.73 5.68 -4.39
N LEU A 635 13.84 5.37 -5.10
CA LEU A 635 15.02 6.26 -5.18
C LEU A 635 15.35 6.73 -6.60
N GLY A 636 14.51 6.39 -7.58
CA GLY A 636 14.80 6.68 -8.98
C GLY A 636 13.61 6.73 -9.91
N MET A 637 13.28 5.59 -10.52
CA MET A 637 12.65 5.60 -11.84
C MET A 637 11.35 6.41 -11.94
N GLU A 638 10.44 6.25 -10.98
CA GLU A 638 9.16 6.95 -11.00
C GLU A 638 9.30 8.44 -10.67
N GLN A 639 10.22 8.84 -9.79
CA GLN A 639 10.53 10.26 -9.53
C GLN A 639 11.04 10.95 -10.80
N ARG A 640 11.94 10.26 -11.53
CA ARG A 640 12.58 10.72 -12.77
C ARG A 640 11.67 10.67 -14.00
N MET A 641 10.44 10.22 -13.84
CA MET A 641 9.41 10.17 -14.88
C MET A 641 8.10 10.84 -14.44
N MET A 642 8.02 11.36 -13.21
CA MET A 642 6.82 12.02 -12.70
C MET A 642 6.55 13.30 -13.50
N PRO A 643 5.30 13.53 -13.97
CA PRO A 643 4.91 14.84 -14.51
C PRO A 643 4.75 15.87 -13.39
N ALA A 644 4.71 17.16 -13.74
CA ALA A 644 4.20 18.19 -12.82
C ALA A 644 2.83 17.76 -12.24
N LEU A 645 2.65 17.88 -10.92
CA LEU A 645 1.39 17.56 -10.25
C LEU A 645 0.37 18.70 -10.31
N TRP A 646 0.84 19.94 -10.33
CA TRP A 646 0.02 21.15 -10.21
C TRP A 646 0.32 22.14 -11.34
N PRO A 647 -0.67 22.89 -11.85
CA PRO A 647 -0.43 24.07 -12.67
C PRO A 647 0.46 25.08 -11.96
N GLU A 648 1.24 25.85 -12.73
CA GLU A 648 2.02 27.03 -12.29
C GLU A 648 3.03 26.82 -11.14
N GLY A 649 3.20 25.58 -10.67
CA GLY A 649 4.13 25.24 -9.58
C GLY A 649 3.65 25.68 -8.19
N GLU A 650 2.35 25.94 -8.00
CA GLU A 650 1.81 26.33 -6.69
C GLU A 650 2.09 25.27 -5.61
N LYS A 651 2.83 25.68 -4.57
CA LYS A 651 3.18 24.82 -3.43
C LYS A 651 2.04 24.83 -2.41
N VAL A 652 1.14 23.86 -2.54
CA VAL A 652 0.04 23.64 -1.58
C VAL A 652 0.63 23.40 -0.17
N PRO A 653 0.37 24.27 0.83
CA PRO A 653 0.92 24.09 2.17
C PRO A 653 0.46 22.78 2.81
N GLY A 654 1.41 22.00 3.34
CA GLY A 654 1.15 20.67 3.90
C GLY A 654 1.34 19.52 2.90
N VAL A 655 1.54 19.78 1.60
CA VAL A 655 2.05 18.77 0.67
C VAL A 655 3.57 18.66 0.82
N VAL A 656 4.10 17.44 0.85
CA VAL A 656 5.54 17.22 0.97
C VAL A 656 6.22 17.52 -0.38
N ASP A 657 6.76 18.73 -0.49
CA ASP A 657 7.43 19.34 -1.65
C ASP A 657 8.63 18.55 -2.21
N ARG A 658 9.00 17.43 -1.58
CA ARG A 658 10.07 16.51 -1.95
C ARG A 658 9.71 15.10 -1.51
N PHE A 659 10.21 14.09 -2.22
CA PHE A 659 10.16 12.71 -1.72
C PHE A 659 11.01 12.58 -0.46
N GLN A 660 10.38 12.64 0.71
CA GLN A 660 10.99 12.14 1.94
C GLN A 660 10.91 10.61 1.93
N TRP A 661 12.01 9.95 2.33
CA TRP A 661 12.19 8.48 2.35
C TRP A 661 11.12 7.69 3.11
N HIS A 662 10.21 8.36 3.82
CA HIS A 662 9.23 7.79 4.72
C HIS A 662 7.81 8.34 4.52
N GLU A 663 7.53 9.09 3.43
CA GLU A 663 6.26 9.84 3.29
C GLU A 663 5.63 9.86 1.88
N GLY A 664 6.27 9.35 0.82
CA GLY A 664 5.80 9.53 -0.57
C GLY A 664 5.14 8.31 -1.23
N ALA A 665 3.82 8.17 -1.13
CA ALA A 665 3.01 7.40 -2.08
C ALA A 665 2.19 8.39 -2.92
N TYR A 666 2.29 8.27 -4.24
CA TYR A 666 1.46 9.02 -5.19
C TYR A 666 -0.02 8.84 -4.82
N MET A 667 -0.89 9.82 -5.06
CA MET A 667 -2.36 9.66 -4.90
C MET A 667 -3.15 10.06 -6.16
N ASP A 668 -2.45 10.20 -7.29
CA ASP A 668 -2.94 10.70 -8.56
C ASP A 668 -2.74 9.64 -9.65
N TRP A 669 -3.83 9.25 -10.33
CA TRP A 669 -3.78 8.28 -11.43
C TRP A 669 -3.16 8.89 -12.69
N LYS A 670 -3.35 10.19 -12.96
CA LYS A 670 -2.72 10.86 -14.11
C LYS A 670 -1.21 10.82 -13.99
N ALA A 671 -0.70 11.17 -12.81
CA ALA A 671 0.74 11.14 -12.55
C ALA A 671 1.33 9.73 -12.72
N LEU A 672 0.67 8.71 -12.15
CA LEU A 672 1.13 7.33 -12.22
C LEU A 672 1.06 6.76 -13.65
N ALA A 673 0.00 7.06 -14.41
CA ALA A 673 -0.12 6.66 -15.81
C ALA A 673 0.99 7.28 -16.67
N THR A 674 1.18 8.60 -16.62
CA THR A 674 2.23 9.27 -17.41
C THR A 674 3.64 8.80 -17.06
N THR A 675 3.93 8.51 -15.78
CA THR A 675 5.19 7.87 -15.35
C THR A 675 5.41 6.53 -16.06
N TRP A 676 4.38 5.69 -16.15
CA TRP A 676 4.48 4.37 -16.77
C TRP A 676 4.41 4.38 -18.30
N GLU A 677 3.81 5.42 -18.90
CA GLU A 677 3.92 5.68 -20.34
C GLU A 677 5.35 6.08 -20.72
N ARG A 678 5.97 7.04 -20.00
CA ARG A 678 7.39 7.41 -20.18
C ARG A 678 8.33 6.20 -19.99
N PHE A 679 8.03 5.32 -19.04
CA PHE A 679 8.77 4.05 -18.86
C PHE A 679 8.59 3.10 -20.04
N GLY A 680 7.37 2.99 -20.57
CA GLY A 680 7.07 2.17 -21.75
C GLY A 680 7.72 2.69 -23.04
N GLU A 681 7.68 4.00 -23.28
CA GLU A 681 8.39 4.66 -24.39
C GLU A 681 9.88 4.31 -24.36
N LEU A 682 10.51 4.54 -23.20
CA LEU A 682 11.89 4.17 -22.96
C LEU A 682 12.12 2.69 -23.23
N SER A 683 11.33 1.79 -22.63
CA SER A 683 11.50 0.35 -22.80
C SER A 683 11.43 -0.11 -24.25
N ARG A 684 10.60 0.52 -25.10
CA ARG A 684 10.57 0.23 -26.55
C ARG A 684 11.83 0.69 -27.27
N TRP A 685 12.40 1.83 -26.87
CA TRP A 685 13.63 2.37 -27.45
C TRP A 685 14.89 1.66 -26.93
N ARG A 686 14.90 1.13 -25.69
CA ARG A 686 15.97 0.23 -25.19
C ARG A 686 15.86 -1.20 -25.71
N GLY A 687 14.76 -1.54 -26.39
CA GLY A 687 14.50 -2.89 -26.91
C GLY A 687 14.00 -3.88 -25.86
N ASP A 688 13.63 -3.42 -24.65
CA ASP A 688 13.18 -4.26 -23.55
C ASP A 688 12.01 -5.16 -23.95
N ARG A 689 12.03 -6.38 -23.40
CA ARG A 689 11.01 -7.42 -23.54
C ARG A 689 10.55 -7.99 -22.20
N LEU A 690 11.33 -7.81 -21.14
CA LEU A 690 11.02 -8.22 -19.77
C LEU A 690 11.30 -7.07 -18.80
N VAL A 691 10.48 -6.94 -17.76
CA VAL A 691 10.64 -6.00 -16.65
C VAL A 691 10.36 -6.76 -15.37
N VAL A 692 11.33 -6.81 -14.46
CA VAL A 692 11.18 -7.40 -13.13
C VAL A 692 11.04 -6.26 -12.12
N TRP A 693 9.83 -6.04 -11.62
CA TRP A 693 9.47 -4.86 -10.85
C TRP A 693 9.01 -5.20 -9.42
N PRO A 694 9.54 -4.56 -8.38
CA PRO A 694 9.16 -4.85 -7.00
C PRO A 694 7.77 -4.29 -6.67
N VAL A 695 6.84 -5.17 -6.30
CA VAL A 695 5.42 -4.82 -6.06
C VAL A 695 5.02 -4.68 -4.58
N ASN A 696 5.86 -5.16 -3.65
CA ASN A 696 5.66 -5.02 -2.20
C ASN A 696 6.93 -4.68 -1.39
N SER A 697 7.97 -4.11 -2.03
CA SER A 697 9.20 -3.69 -1.36
C SER A 697 9.04 -2.44 -0.49
N TYR A 698 9.83 -2.32 0.58
CA TYR A 698 9.90 -1.15 1.49
C TYR A 698 8.55 -0.56 1.93
N SER A 699 7.53 -1.38 2.21
CA SER A 699 6.17 -0.93 2.57
C SER A 699 5.43 -0.13 1.47
N MET A 700 5.65 -0.49 0.21
CA MET A 700 4.89 0.00 -0.94
C MET A 700 3.93 -1.08 -1.47
N GLY A 701 2.65 -1.06 -1.06
CA GLY A 701 1.62 -1.93 -1.65
C GLY A 701 1.15 -1.41 -3.03
N ARG A 702 1.71 -1.95 -4.12
CA ARG A 702 1.29 -1.62 -5.50
C ARG A 702 0.15 -2.47 -6.05
N LEU A 703 -0.06 -3.63 -5.44
CA LEU A 703 -1.11 -4.56 -5.81
C LEU A 703 -2.46 -3.98 -5.39
N GLY A 704 -3.52 -4.34 -6.10
CA GLY A 704 -4.84 -4.34 -5.52
C GLY A 704 -4.89 -5.33 -4.35
N GLU A 705 -5.98 -5.30 -3.58
CA GLU A 705 -6.15 -6.14 -2.41
C GLU A 705 -6.01 -7.65 -2.70
N LEU A 706 -5.49 -8.38 -1.70
CA LEU A 706 -5.28 -9.82 -1.72
C LEU A 706 -5.69 -10.39 -0.36
N GLU A 707 -6.48 -11.48 -0.37
CA GLU A 707 -6.87 -12.20 0.84
C GLU A 707 -5.64 -12.78 1.57
N TYR A 708 -4.62 -13.19 0.83
CA TYR A 708 -3.40 -13.79 1.37
C TYR A 708 -2.22 -12.80 1.50
N MET A 709 -2.44 -11.50 1.29
CA MET A 709 -1.44 -10.47 1.54
C MET A 709 -2.13 -9.16 1.94
N GLU A 710 -2.22 -8.93 3.26
CA GLU A 710 -2.75 -7.67 3.80
C GLU A 710 -2.01 -6.50 3.14
N ARG A 711 -2.80 -5.51 2.72
CA ARG A 711 -2.26 -4.27 2.17
C ARG A 711 -1.57 -3.54 3.31
N ASP A 712 -0.26 -3.79 3.45
CA ASP A 712 0.61 -3.08 4.39
C ASP A 712 0.31 -1.59 4.35
N PHE A 713 0.47 -0.96 5.51
CA PHE A 713 0.48 0.47 5.69
C PHE A 713 0.89 1.18 4.41
N GLU A 714 -0.08 1.84 3.78
CA GLU A 714 0.16 2.96 2.88
C GLU A 714 0.64 4.14 3.78
N SER A 715 1.74 3.89 4.51
CA SER A 715 2.43 4.73 5.49
C SER A 715 2.94 6.03 4.89
N TYR A 716 2.82 6.12 3.58
CA TYR A 716 3.25 7.16 2.67
C TYR A 716 2.05 7.90 2.03
N THR A 717 0.80 7.67 2.45
CA THR A 717 -0.36 8.54 2.07
C THR A 717 -0.40 9.84 2.88
N ARG A 718 0.75 10.41 3.22
CA ARG A 718 0.86 11.56 4.14
C ARG A 718 0.61 12.91 3.46
N SER A 719 0.00 12.92 2.27
CA SER A 719 -0.30 14.16 1.56
C SER A 719 -1.68 14.12 0.88
N TYR A 720 -2.43 15.19 1.16
CA TYR A 720 -3.59 15.78 0.48
C TYR A 720 -4.52 14.90 -0.41
N ARG A 721 -5.82 14.96 -0.09
CA ARG A 721 -6.96 14.40 -0.87
C ARG A 721 -6.93 12.87 -1.13
N ALA A 722 -6.49 12.09 -0.15
CA ALA A 722 -6.79 10.65 -0.03
C ALA A 722 -8.30 10.28 0.07
N ARG A 723 -9.21 11.20 -0.28
CA ARG A 723 -10.65 10.98 -0.44
C ARG A 723 -11.05 10.56 -1.86
N LEU A 724 -10.17 10.79 -2.85
CA LEU A 724 -10.48 10.61 -4.27
C LEU A 724 -10.20 9.20 -4.77
N VAL A 725 -8.98 8.69 -4.53
CA VAL A 725 -8.62 7.30 -4.84
C VAL A 725 -8.97 6.44 -3.63
N ASP A 726 -9.93 5.54 -3.78
CA ASP A 726 -10.22 4.46 -2.83
C ASP A 726 -8.94 3.61 -2.65
N PRO A 727 -8.28 3.62 -1.47
CA PRO A 727 -7.00 2.94 -1.27
C PRO A 727 -7.08 1.43 -1.56
N ARG A 728 -8.22 0.80 -1.28
CA ARG A 728 -8.42 -0.64 -1.44
C ARG A 728 -8.52 -1.04 -2.90
N ARG A 729 -9.30 -0.28 -3.67
CA ARG A 729 -9.52 -0.48 -5.12
C ARG A 729 -8.35 0.01 -5.99
N ARG A 730 -7.19 0.24 -5.40
CA ARG A 730 -6.04 0.89 -6.05
C ARG A 730 -5.02 -0.11 -6.58
N ASP A 731 -5.38 -0.77 -7.67
CA ASP A 731 -4.52 -1.76 -8.31
C ASP A 731 -3.50 -1.14 -9.27
N GLN A 732 -2.38 -0.62 -8.71
CA GLN A 732 -1.30 -0.06 -9.54
C GLN A 732 -0.67 -1.13 -10.43
N PHE A 733 -0.60 -2.39 -9.97
CA PHE A 733 -0.02 -3.48 -10.75
C PHE A 733 -0.87 -3.84 -11.97
N LYS A 734 -2.20 -3.78 -11.87
CA LYS A 734 -3.11 -3.86 -13.03
C LYS A 734 -2.88 -2.73 -14.03
N LEU A 735 -2.69 -1.48 -13.57
CA LEU A 735 -2.31 -0.35 -14.44
C LEU A 735 -0.96 -0.61 -15.14
N MET A 736 0.05 -1.07 -14.40
CA MET A 736 1.36 -1.44 -14.95
C MET A 736 1.25 -2.55 -16.00
N LEU A 737 0.40 -3.56 -15.79
CA LEU A 737 0.16 -4.66 -16.73
C LEU A 737 -0.49 -4.19 -18.04
N LEU A 738 -1.50 -3.32 -17.97
CA LEU A 738 -2.16 -2.77 -19.17
C LEU A 738 -1.22 -1.87 -19.98
N LEU A 739 -0.36 -1.09 -19.32
CA LEU A 739 0.66 -0.31 -20.01
C LEU A 739 1.78 -1.20 -20.55
N ALA A 740 2.23 -2.22 -19.82
CA ALA A 740 3.18 -3.20 -20.35
C ALA A 740 2.63 -3.93 -21.60
N GLU A 741 1.32 -4.21 -21.65
CA GLU A 741 0.59 -4.70 -22.83
C GLU A 741 0.68 -3.70 -24.01
N LYS A 742 0.31 -2.43 -23.78
CA LYS A 742 0.39 -1.30 -24.73
C LYS A 742 1.79 -1.12 -25.33
N TYR A 743 2.83 -1.17 -24.50
CA TYR A 743 4.21 -0.96 -24.95
C TYR A 743 4.88 -2.24 -25.50
N GLY A 744 4.27 -3.41 -25.27
CA GLY A 744 4.72 -4.70 -25.77
C GLY A 744 5.91 -5.26 -24.99
N VAL A 745 5.78 -5.31 -23.66
CA VAL A 745 6.81 -5.71 -22.68
C VAL A 745 6.18 -6.68 -21.68
N LYS A 746 6.90 -7.73 -21.27
CA LYS A 746 6.46 -8.62 -20.20
C LYS A 746 6.84 -8.07 -18.83
N LEU A 747 5.98 -8.27 -17.84
CA LEU A 747 6.12 -7.75 -16.49
C LEU A 747 6.07 -8.90 -15.47
N VAL A 748 7.04 -8.92 -14.55
CA VAL A 748 7.14 -9.85 -13.42
C VAL A 748 6.94 -9.07 -12.14
N ALA A 749 6.00 -9.52 -11.31
CA ALA A 749 5.82 -9.01 -9.96
C ALA A 749 6.90 -9.61 -9.05
N ASP A 750 7.89 -8.83 -8.63
CA ASP A 750 8.91 -9.27 -7.68
C ASP A 750 8.50 -8.95 -6.23
N PHE A 751 8.49 -9.96 -5.38
CA PHE A 751 8.00 -9.88 -4.01
C PHE A 751 9.13 -9.98 -2.99
N GLN A 752 9.29 -8.91 -2.21
CA GLN A 752 10.21 -8.85 -1.08
C GLN A 752 9.45 -9.15 0.23
N MET A 753 9.37 -10.42 0.58
CA MET A 753 8.75 -10.91 1.82
C MET A 753 9.60 -10.62 3.08
N SER A 754 10.58 -9.71 2.98
CA SER A 754 11.55 -9.40 4.04
C SER A 754 11.00 -8.61 5.22
N ARG A 755 9.68 -8.46 5.29
CA ARG A 755 8.93 -7.88 6.40
C ARG A 755 7.74 -8.75 6.79
N TRP A 756 7.71 -10.04 6.42
CA TRP A 756 6.63 -10.95 6.80
C TRP A 756 6.47 -11.18 8.31
N TYR A 757 7.39 -10.69 9.15
CA TYR A 757 7.13 -10.45 10.59
C TYR A 757 5.87 -9.58 10.81
N ASP A 758 5.64 -8.59 9.94
CA ASP A 758 4.50 -7.69 9.97
C ASP A 758 3.24 -8.29 9.28
N PHE A 759 3.38 -9.38 8.50
CA PHE A 759 2.35 -9.84 7.53
C PHE A 759 2.07 -11.36 7.48
N VAL A 760 2.63 -12.19 8.36
CA VAL A 760 2.17 -13.59 8.48
C VAL A 760 0.82 -13.60 9.18
N LEU A 761 -0.23 -13.51 8.37
CA LEU A 761 -1.62 -13.37 8.82
C LEU A 761 -2.21 -14.65 9.44
N LEU A 762 -1.48 -15.77 9.37
CA LEU A 762 -1.97 -17.08 9.77
C LEU A 762 -2.35 -17.11 11.26
N ALA A 763 -3.64 -17.32 11.52
CA ALA A 763 -4.11 -17.63 12.85
C ALA A 763 -3.68 -19.07 13.21
N THR A 764 -2.91 -19.19 14.28
CA THR A 764 -2.79 -20.43 15.05
C THR A 764 -3.75 -20.31 16.24
N ASP A 765 -4.47 -21.38 16.62
CA ASP A 765 -5.47 -21.39 17.72
C ASP A 765 -4.86 -21.23 19.14
N THR A 766 -3.68 -20.62 19.22
CA THR A 766 -2.84 -20.44 20.39
C THR A 766 -2.63 -18.93 20.62
N GLU A 767 -3.12 -18.39 21.75
CA GLU A 767 -3.10 -16.96 22.10
C GLU A 767 -1.69 -16.36 22.35
N GLY A 768 -0.63 -17.05 21.94
CA GLY A 768 0.76 -16.61 22.06
C GLY A 768 1.37 -16.25 20.71
N ARG A 769 2.17 -15.16 20.69
CA ARG A 769 3.00 -14.72 19.55
C ARG A 769 3.57 -15.90 18.74
N TYR A 770 3.24 -15.96 17.44
CA TYR A 770 3.81 -16.90 16.47
C TYR A 770 3.65 -18.37 16.89
N GLY A 771 2.43 -18.76 17.25
CA GLY A 771 2.11 -19.92 18.08
C GLY A 771 2.15 -21.32 17.45
N ALA A 772 2.94 -21.56 16.40
CA ALA A 772 3.23 -22.90 15.87
C ALA A 772 4.73 -23.17 15.82
N GLU A 773 5.15 -24.28 16.44
CA GLU A 773 6.55 -24.71 16.51
C GLU A 773 7.09 -25.03 15.09
N GLY A 774 8.24 -24.46 14.74
CA GLY A 774 8.85 -24.64 13.43
C GLY A 774 8.18 -23.90 12.26
N LEU A 775 7.17 -23.04 12.49
CA LEU A 775 6.55 -22.24 11.42
C LEU A 775 7.56 -21.32 10.71
N PHE A 776 8.54 -20.82 11.48
CA PHE A 776 9.67 -20.01 10.99
C PHE A 776 10.96 -20.80 11.08
N VAL A 777 11.91 -20.49 10.19
CA VAL A 777 13.23 -21.11 10.19
C VAL A 777 14.04 -20.67 11.41
N THR A 778 14.63 -21.64 12.12
CA THR A 778 15.44 -21.43 13.33
C THR A 778 16.93 -21.59 13.03
N ASP A 779 17.79 -20.78 13.65
CA ASP A 779 19.25 -20.93 13.58
C ASP A 779 19.77 -22.06 14.50
N ALA A 780 21.04 -22.40 14.36
CA ALA A 780 21.71 -23.40 15.20
C ALA A 780 21.92 -22.97 16.68
N ASN A 781 21.46 -21.78 17.09
CA ASN A 781 21.44 -21.30 18.47
C ASN A 781 20.02 -21.33 19.08
N GLY A 782 19.03 -21.90 18.38
CA GLY A 782 17.64 -21.94 18.82
C GLY A 782 16.87 -20.63 18.65
N LYS A 783 17.34 -19.72 17.79
CA LYS A 783 16.72 -18.43 17.55
C LYS A 783 16.10 -18.39 16.15
N ASN A 784 14.80 -18.08 16.07
CA ASN A 784 14.15 -17.74 14.80
C ASN A 784 14.97 -16.65 14.09
N VAL A 785 15.04 -16.68 12.76
CA VAL A 785 15.72 -15.61 12.00
C VAL A 785 15.05 -14.27 12.31
N ASN A 786 15.67 -13.43 13.14
CA ASN A 786 15.06 -12.18 13.63
C ASN A 786 15.75 -10.93 13.08
N TYR A 787 16.74 -11.08 12.18
CA TYR A 787 17.31 -9.94 11.45
C TYR A 787 17.86 -10.35 10.08
N PRO A 788 17.56 -9.59 9.00
CA PRO A 788 16.65 -8.44 8.97
C PRO A 788 15.16 -8.83 8.84
N ALA A 789 14.85 -10.13 8.76
CA ALA A 789 13.49 -10.65 8.53
C ALA A 789 13.31 -12.05 9.14
N GLN A 790 12.08 -12.39 9.53
CA GLN A 790 11.65 -13.78 9.72
C GLN A 790 11.40 -14.44 8.36
N ILE A 791 11.69 -15.75 8.28
CA ILE A 791 11.65 -16.56 7.07
C ILE A 791 10.73 -17.75 7.33
N LEU A 792 9.74 -17.98 6.46
CA LEU A 792 8.78 -19.08 6.63
C LEU A 792 9.44 -20.41 6.28
N ASN A 793 9.19 -21.43 7.11
CA ASN A 793 9.77 -22.74 6.94
C ASN A 793 9.15 -23.46 5.72
N PRO A 794 9.92 -23.83 4.68
CA PRO A 794 9.38 -24.43 3.46
C PRO A 794 8.84 -25.85 3.67
N ALA A 795 9.15 -26.50 4.79
CA ALA A 795 8.63 -27.81 5.16
C ALA A 795 7.34 -27.75 6.00
N HIS A 796 7.08 -26.64 6.70
CA HIS A 796 5.95 -26.54 7.64
C HIS A 796 4.59 -26.40 6.91
N PRO A 797 3.58 -27.27 7.18
CA PRO A 797 2.34 -27.32 6.39
C PRO A 797 1.61 -25.98 6.21
N LEU A 798 1.35 -25.24 7.30
CA LEU A 798 0.64 -23.95 7.23
C LEU A 798 1.40 -22.90 6.39
N SER A 799 2.73 -22.97 6.39
CA SER A 799 3.61 -22.07 5.62
C SER A 799 3.53 -22.41 4.12
N ARG A 800 3.55 -23.70 3.78
CA ARG A 800 3.36 -24.18 2.40
C ARG A 800 1.99 -23.81 1.87
N GLU A 801 0.92 -24.07 2.64
CA GLU A 801 -0.45 -23.73 2.28
C GLU A 801 -0.61 -22.22 2.01
N TYR A 802 -0.13 -21.39 2.92
CA TYR A 802 -0.17 -19.93 2.79
C TYR A 802 0.50 -19.43 1.51
N MET A 803 1.74 -19.89 1.25
CA MET A 803 2.46 -19.47 0.05
C MET A 803 1.82 -19.99 -1.24
N VAL A 804 1.32 -21.23 -1.25
CA VAL A 804 0.66 -21.81 -2.44
C VAL A 804 -0.64 -21.06 -2.75
N ARG A 805 -1.51 -20.80 -1.77
CA ARG A 805 -2.74 -20.02 -1.96
C ARG A 805 -2.45 -18.55 -2.33
N TRP A 806 -1.37 -17.97 -1.82
CA TRP A 806 -0.91 -16.64 -2.25
C TRP A 806 -0.52 -16.63 -3.75
N ALA A 807 0.23 -17.63 -4.22
CA ALA A 807 0.60 -17.74 -5.64
C ALA A 807 -0.63 -18.05 -6.54
N GLU A 808 -1.57 -18.87 -6.04
CA GLU A 808 -2.88 -19.10 -6.64
C GLU A 808 -3.64 -17.78 -6.81
N GLU A 809 -3.73 -16.95 -5.77
CA GLU A 809 -4.43 -15.67 -5.80
C GLU A 809 -3.79 -14.65 -6.76
N ILE A 810 -2.46 -14.55 -6.77
CA ILE A 810 -1.74 -13.73 -7.75
C ILE A 810 -2.02 -14.23 -9.18
N GLY A 811 -2.07 -15.56 -9.37
CA GLY A 811 -2.53 -16.17 -10.62
C GLY A 811 -3.96 -15.76 -10.99
N ARG A 812 -4.92 -15.94 -10.07
CA ARG A 812 -6.34 -15.59 -10.23
C ARG A 812 -6.53 -14.14 -10.66
N ARG A 813 -5.84 -13.21 -9.98
CA ARG A 813 -6.00 -11.77 -10.14
C ARG A 813 -5.27 -11.21 -11.37
N TYR A 814 -4.08 -11.73 -11.71
CA TYR A 814 -3.18 -11.13 -12.71
C TYR A 814 -2.78 -12.07 -13.88
N GLY A 815 -3.09 -13.35 -13.82
CA GLY A 815 -2.73 -14.34 -14.85
C GLY A 815 -3.39 -14.13 -16.21
N GLY A 816 -4.57 -13.49 -16.25
CA GLY A 816 -5.31 -13.18 -17.47
C GLY A 816 -4.81 -11.96 -18.26
N TYR A 817 -3.68 -11.35 -17.89
CA TYR A 817 -3.10 -10.19 -18.59
C TYR A 817 -1.93 -10.66 -19.48
N PRO A 818 -1.94 -10.42 -20.80
CA PRO A 818 -0.88 -10.88 -21.71
C PRO A 818 0.54 -10.44 -21.36
N ALA A 819 0.69 -9.32 -20.63
CA ALA A 819 1.98 -8.85 -20.12
C ALA A 819 2.50 -9.65 -18.91
N PHE A 820 1.65 -10.37 -18.16
CA PHE A 820 2.05 -11.04 -16.93
C PHE A 820 2.96 -12.26 -17.19
N ALA A 821 4.24 -12.13 -16.83
CA ALA A 821 5.23 -13.20 -17.00
C ALA A 821 5.33 -14.14 -15.78
N GLY A 822 4.81 -13.74 -14.62
CA GLY A 822 4.88 -14.51 -13.37
C GLY A 822 5.42 -13.69 -12.20
N ILE A 823 6.01 -14.39 -11.22
CA ILE A 823 6.36 -13.83 -9.92
C ILE A 823 7.82 -14.07 -9.54
N GLY A 824 8.48 -13.05 -8.99
CA GLY A 824 9.75 -13.17 -8.25
C GLY A 824 9.48 -13.25 -6.75
N MET A 825 10.31 -13.97 -5.98
CA MET A 825 10.11 -14.11 -4.53
C MET A 825 11.42 -14.10 -3.74
N ARG A 826 11.49 -13.27 -2.69
CA ARG A 826 12.64 -13.08 -1.80
C ARG A 826 12.24 -13.17 -0.32
N GLN A 827 12.84 -14.07 0.45
CA GLN A 827 12.67 -14.15 1.92
C GLN A 827 13.98 -13.78 2.65
N GLY A 828 14.28 -12.49 2.72
CA GLY A 828 15.49 -11.94 3.34
C GLY A 828 15.63 -10.44 3.10
N GLY A 829 16.31 -9.73 4.01
CA GLY A 829 16.41 -8.27 4.01
C GLY A 829 17.44 -7.65 3.05
N TRP A 830 17.80 -6.39 3.33
CA TRP A 830 18.48 -5.43 2.43
C TRP A 830 19.84 -5.83 1.82
N HIS A 831 20.40 -6.98 2.18
CA HIS A 831 21.67 -7.49 1.62
C HIS A 831 21.58 -8.92 1.08
N THR A 832 20.42 -9.56 1.19
CA THR A 832 20.31 -11.02 1.17
C THR A 832 19.29 -11.45 0.13
N ASN A 833 19.80 -11.89 -1.04
CA ASN A 833 19.04 -12.07 -2.28
C ASN A 833 18.22 -13.39 -2.31
N ASN A 834 17.54 -13.67 -1.21
CA ASN A 834 17.13 -15.02 -0.80
C ASN A 834 15.89 -15.53 -1.55
N SER A 835 16.06 -16.08 -2.76
CA SER A 835 15.03 -16.94 -3.37
C SER A 835 15.04 -18.38 -2.81
N GLY A 836 15.99 -18.71 -1.93
CA GLY A 836 16.05 -19.94 -1.13
C GLY A 836 15.53 -19.72 0.29
N PHE A 837 14.75 -20.66 0.82
CA PHE A 837 14.02 -20.52 2.09
C PHE A 837 14.85 -20.86 3.34
N PHE A 838 15.95 -21.59 3.21
CA PHE A 838 16.91 -21.73 4.31
C PHE A 838 18.02 -20.70 4.09
N TYR A 839 18.34 -19.90 5.11
CA TYR A 839 19.34 -18.84 4.93
C TYR A 839 20.72 -19.44 4.60
N SER A 840 21.21 -20.42 5.37
CA SER A 840 22.47 -21.12 5.07
C SER A 840 22.48 -22.57 5.57
N ARG A 841 23.67 -23.20 5.56
CA ARG A 841 23.97 -24.44 6.30
C ARG A 841 23.67 -24.35 7.81
N ASN A 842 23.58 -23.17 8.42
CA ASN A 842 23.40 -23.01 9.87
C ASN A 842 21.93 -22.90 10.35
N PHE A 843 20.96 -23.36 9.54
CA PHE A 843 19.52 -23.09 9.74
C PHE A 843 18.63 -24.32 9.50
N GLY A 844 17.52 -24.40 10.26
CA GLY A 844 16.54 -25.48 10.24
C GLY A 844 16.80 -26.60 11.26
N TYR A 845 17.38 -26.29 12.42
CA TYR A 845 17.77 -27.29 13.44
C TYR A 845 16.79 -27.44 14.62
N ASP A 846 15.64 -26.78 14.52
CA ASP A 846 14.53 -26.87 15.47
C ASP A 846 13.91 -28.26 15.57
N ASP A 847 13.13 -28.46 16.63
CA ASP A 847 12.53 -29.76 16.99
C ASP A 847 11.52 -30.24 15.94
N PHE A 848 10.76 -29.33 15.33
CA PHE A 848 9.88 -29.63 14.20
C PHE A 848 10.67 -30.12 12.98
N MET A 849 11.69 -29.36 12.54
CA MET A 849 12.48 -29.70 11.37
C MET A 849 13.23 -31.03 11.50
N VAL A 850 13.84 -31.28 12.67
CA VAL A 850 14.56 -32.54 12.91
C VAL A 850 13.60 -33.72 13.09
N GLY A 851 12.50 -33.54 13.83
CA GLY A 851 11.49 -34.60 13.99
C GLY A 851 10.83 -34.99 12.66
N LEU A 852 10.59 -34.04 11.76
CA LEU A 852 10.09 -34.33 10.41
C LEU A 852 11.11 -35.07 9.54
N PHE A 853 12.40 -34.72 9.64
CA PHE A 853 13.47 -35.46 8.96
C PHE A 853 13.59 -36.89 9.48
N GLU A 854 13.58 -37.10 10.80
CA GLU A 854 13.58 -38.44 11.41
C GLU A 854 12.35 -39.26 10.97
N GLN A 855 11.17 -38.65 10.93
CA GLN A 855 9.93 -39.29 10.50
C GLN A 855 9.94 -39.72 9.02
N GLU A 856 10.46 -38.87 8.13
CA GLU A 856 10.41 -39.12 6.68
C GLU A 856 11.59 -39.96 6.15
N THR A 857 12.76 -39.90 6.79
CA THR A 857 13.95 -40.64 6.36
C THR A 857 14.20 -41.93 7.16
N GLY A 858 13.62 -42.05 8.36
CA GLY A 858 13.89 -43.15 9.28
C GLY A 858 15.24 -43.06 10.02
N HIS A 859 16.02 -41.99 9.83
CA HIS A 859 17.17 -41.70 10.68
C HIS A 859 16.74 -41.40 12.13
N GLN A 860 17.67 -41.55 13.07
CA GLN A 860 17.50 -41.21 14.48
C GLN A 860 18.71 -40.40 14.93
N ILE A 861 18.48 -39.16 15.38
CA ILE A 861 19.52 -38.21 15.72
C ILE A 861 19.87 -38.39 17.22
N PRO A 862 21.10 -38.79 17.58
CA PRO A 862 21.47 -39.16 18.95
C PRO A 862 21.69 -37.95 19.88
N VAL A 863 20.92 -36.89 19.69
CA VAL A 863 20.97 -35.63 20.46
C VAL A 863 19.70 -35.50 21.29
N LYS A 864 19.84 -35.11 22.56
CA LYS A 864 18.68 -34.96 23.47
C LYS A 864 17.78 -33.81 22.99
N ALA A 865 16.48 -34.07 22.88
CA ALA A 865 15.47 -33.06 22.53
C ALA A 865 15.19 -32.01 23.64
N THR A 866 16.14 -31.75 24.54
CA THR A 866 15.99 -30.83 25.67
C THR A 866 17.27 -30.04 25.95
N GLY A 867 17.12 -28.81 26.45
CA GLY A 867 18.22 -27.86 26.67
C GLY A 867 18.50 -26.98 25.44
N GLU A 868 19.08 -25.79 25.67
CA GLU A 868 19.35 -24.81 24.60
C GLU A 868 20.48 -25.25 23.65
N GLU A 869 21.44 -26.05 24.12
CA GLU A 869 22.56 -26.55 23.31
C GLU A 869 22.14 -27.54 22.20
N ARG A 870 20.91 -28.09 22.27
CA ARG A 870 20.45 -29.16 21.36
C ARG A 870 20.51 -28.77 19.89
N PHE A 871 20.28 -27.50 19.56
CA PHE A 871 20.29 -27.01 18.17
C PHE A 871 21.71 -27.02 17.57
N GLY A 872 22.72 -26.69 18.38
CA GLY A 872 24.14 -26.76 18.00
C GLY A 872 24.60 -28.20 17.84
N GLN A 873 24.28 -29.06 18.83
CA GLN A 873 24.62 -30.49 18.80
C GLN A 873 23.96 -31.22 17.62
N ARG A 874 22.69 -30.88 17.27
CA ARG A 874 22.01 -31.35 16.06
C ARG A 874 22.73 -30.92 14.78
N ARG A 875 23.13 -29.64 14.69
CA ARG A 875 23.91 -29.14 13.54
C ARG A 875 25.23 -29.89 13.39
N GLU A 876 25.95 -30.11 14.47
CA GLU A 876 27.24 -30.83 14.46
C GLU A 876 27.07 -32.28 13.99
N TYR A 877 26.02 -32.98 14.43
CA TYR A 877 25.72 -34.33 13.96
C TYR A 877 25.24 -34.36 12.50
N LEU A 878 24.27 -33.51 12.13
CA LEU A 878 23.66 -33.48 10.79
C LEU A 878 24.61 -32.95 9.69
N LEU A 879 25.63 -32.16 10.04
CA LEU A 879 26.69 -31.73 9.10
C LEU A 879 27.99 -32.56 9.25
N GLY A 880 27.97 -33.63 10.05
CA GLY A 880 29.10 -34.55 10.23
C GLY A 880 28.81 -35.95 9.69
N GLU A 881 27.72 -36.56 10.16
CA GLU A 881 27.40 -37.98 9.90
C GLU A 881 26.33 -38.17 8.80
N LEU A 882 25.50 -37.16 8.53
CA LEU A 882 24.34 -37.22 7.61
C LEU A 882 24.27 -36.01 6.66
N GLU A 883 25.42 -35.45 6.28
CA GLU A 883 25.48 -34.16 5.57
C GLU A 883 24.80 -34.20 4.20
N GLU A 884 25.00 -35.26 3.41
CA GLU A 884 24.34 -35.37 2.09
C GLU A 884 22.83 -35.54 2.21
N GLU A 885 22.37 -36.43 3.09
CA GLU A 885 20.95 -36.74 3.32
C GLU A 885 20.20 -35.51 3.83
N TRP A 886 20.75 -34.83 4.84
CA TRP A 886 20.17 -33.62 5.43
C TRP A 886 20.08 -32.48 4.40
N LEU A 887 21.13 -32.26 3.62
CA LEU A 887 21.13 -31.20 2.61
C LEU A 887 20.18 -31.52 1.45
N ARG A 888 20.15 -32.77 0.97
CA ARG A 888 19.26 -33.23 -0.11
C ARG A 888 17.80 -33.10 0.28
N TRP A 889 17.41 -33.60 1.45
CA TRP A 889 16.05 -33.48 1.98
C TRP A 889 15.60 -32.02 2.13
N ARG A 890 16.45 -31.13 2.67
CA ARG A 890 16.13 -29.69 2.73
C ARG A 890 15.94 -29.07 1.34
N CYS A 891 16.66 -29.54 0.31
CA CYS A 891 16.45 -29.11 -1.07
C CYS A 891 15.10 -29.60 -1.61
N GLU A 892 14.75 -30.87 -1.43
CA GLU A 892 13.47 -31.47 -1.86
C GLU A 892 12.25 -30.72 -1.29
N LYS A 893 12.33 -30.27 -0.02
CA LYS A 893 11.30 -29.41 0.59
C LYS A 893 11.16 -28.05 -0.11
N CYS A 894 12.26 -27.44 -0.53
CA CYS A 894 12.27 -26.20 -1.30
C CYS A 894 11.77 -26.40 -2.75
N THR A 895 12.21 -27.47 -3.42
CA THR A 895 11.81 -27.86 -4.78
C THR A 895 10.30 -28.07 -4.86
N SER A 896 9.77 -28.98 -4.04
CA SER A 896 8.34 -29.32 -4.02
C SER A 896 7.43 -28.13 -3.66
N LEU A 897 7.94 -27.17 -2.88
CA LEU A 897 7.21 -25.92 -2.63
C LEU A 897 7.19 -25.03 -3.88
N ARG A 898 8.33 -24.84 -4.57
CA ARG A 898 8.38 -24.06 -5.82
C ARG A 898 7.56 -24.71 -6.95
N GLU A 899 7.50 -26.03 -7.00
CA GLU A 899 6.64 -26.74 -7.95
C GLU A 899 5.16 -26.53 -7.66
N ALA A 900 4.72 -26.65 -6.39
CA ALA A 900 3.34 -26.34 -6.00
C ALA A 900 2.97 -24.85 -6.22
N LEU A 901 3.90 -23.92 -5.97
CA LEU A 901 3.74 -22.49 -6.25
C LEU A 901 3.55 -22.22 -7.75
N LEU A 902 4.33 -22.88 -8.60
CA LEU A 902 4.22 -22.74 -10.04
C LEU A 902 2.95 -23.41 -10.59
N GLU A 903 2.58 -24.57 -10.06
CA GLU A 903 1.34 -25.27 -10.42
C GLU A 903 0.12 -24.40 -10.14
N ALA A 904 -0.01 -23.88 -8.91
CA ALA A 904 -1.08 -22.98 -8.51
C ALA A 904 -1.13 -21.70 -9.37
N LEU A 905 0.03 -21.07 -9.62
CA LEU A 905 0.12 -19.91 -10.51
C LEU A 905 -0.34 -20.23 -11.95
N ARG A 906 -0.01 -21.43 -12.45
CA ARG A 906 -0.33 -21.87 -13.82
C ARG A 906 -1.77 -22.32 -14.04
N GLN A 907 -2.54 -22.58 -12.99
CA GLN A 907 -4.00 -22.79 -13.11
C GLN A 907 -4.69 -21.58 -13.76
N HIS A 908 -4.14 -20.39 -13.54
CA HIS A 908 -4.64 -19.12 -14.09
C HIS A 908 -3.70 -18.45 -15.10
N ALA A 909 -2.40 -18.73 -15.05
CA ALA A 909 -1.38 -18.14 -15.92
C ALA A 909 -0.49 -19.22 -16.60
N PRO A 910 -0.98 -19.96 -17.62
CA PRO A 910 -0.29 -21.16 -18.12
C PRO A 910 1.15 -20.95 -18.63
N GLN A 911 1.48 -19.76 -19.13
CA GLN A 911 2.83 -19.40 -19.59
C GLN A 911 3.73 -18.82 -18.49
N ALA A 912 3.21 -18.57 -17.29
CA ALA A 912 3.97 -17.94 -16.22
C ALA A 912 5.14 -18.82 -15.74
N ARG A 913 6.12 -18.15 -15.14
CA ARG A 913 7.32 -18.75 -14.53
C ARG A 913 7.51 -18.16 -13.13
N LEU A 914 8.17 -18.92 -12.24
CA LEU A 914 8.80 -18.32 -11.08
C LEU A 914 10.12 -17.70 -11.53
N TYR A 915 10.42 -16.49 -11.06
CA TYR A 915 11.70 -15.84 -11.24
C TYR A 915 12.47 -15.90 -9.92
N SER A 916 13.78 -16.14 -10.00
CA SER A 916 14.67 -15.99 -8.86
C SER A 916 15.30 -14.60 -8.92
N SER A 917 15.35 -13.93 -7.78
CA SER A 917 15.97 -12.61 -7.61
C SER A 917 17.50 -12.65 -7.75
N HIS A 918 18.07 -13.86 -7.66
CA HIS A 918 19.47 -14.20 -7.90
C HIS A 918 20.06 -13.48 -9.13
N GLY A 919 20.87 -12.44 -8.86
CA GLY A 919 22.26 -12.51 -9.28
C GLY A 919 22.91 -13.57 -8.37
N GLY A 920 23.73 -14.43 -8.97
CA GLY A 920 23.85 -15.83 -8.60
C GLY A 920 24.57 -16.14 -7.29
N VAL A 921 24.74 -17.45 -7.11
CA VAL A 921 25.35 -18.15 -5.97
C VAL A 921 26.64 -17.46 -5.52
N ARG A 922 26.51 -16.56 -4.54
CA ARG A 922 27.62 -16.25 -3.63
C ARG A 922 28.08 -17.56 -3.01
N GLU A 923 29.39 -17.74 -2.84
CA GLU A 923 29.99 -19.04 -2.46
C GLU A 923 29.35 -19.70 -1.21
N ASP A 924 28.77 -18.90 -0.32
CA ASP A 924 28.04 -19.30 0.89
C ASP A 924 26.67 -19.98 0.62
N PHE A 925 26.06 -19.72 -0.54
CA PHE A 925 24.62 -19.89 -0.83
C PHE A 925 24.34 -20.62 -2.16
N PHE A 926 24.79 -21.88 -2.22
CA PHE A 926 24.15 -23.05 -2.85
C PHE A 926 24.92 -23.82 -3.97
N ASP A 927 26.25 -24.04 -3.87
CA ASP A 927 27.03 -25.02 -4.70
C ASP A 927 27.46 -26.32 -3.96
N LEU A 928 27.05 -27.49 -4.48
CA LEU A 928 27.24 -28.79 -3.83
C LEU A 928 28.69 -29.30 -3.77
N ARG A 929 29.67 -28.59 -4.35
CA ARG A 929 31.10 -28.97 -4.28
C ARG A 929 31.88 -28.10 -3.28
N SER A 930 31.43 -26.88 -2.99
CA SER A 930 31.82 -26.14 -1.77
C SER A 930 30.91 -26.42 -0.57
N GLY A 931 29.75 -27.04 -0.80
CA GLY A 931 28.90 -27.70 0.20
C GLY A 931 27.52 -27.07 0.42
N SER A 932 27.21 -25.92 -0.16
CA SER A 932 25.87 -25.33 -0.10
C SER A 932 24.98 -25.98 -1.20
N GLY A 933 23.64 -26.11 -1.08
CA GLY A 933 22.86 -27.01 -1.98
C GLY A 933 21.81 -26.42 -2.95
N ILE A 934 22.12 -26.20 -4.23
CA ILE A 934 21.11 -26.36 -5.30
C ILE A 934 21.19 -27.82 -5.76
N ALA A 935 20.13 -28.59 -5.51
CA ALA A 935 20.06 -29.98 -5.94
C ALA A 935 20.27 -30.09 -7.48
N PRO A 936 21.07 -31.03 -8.01
CA PRO A 936 21.52 -30.98 -9.39
C PRO A 936 20.38 -30.96 -10.42
N GLU A 937 19.27 -31.62 -10.11
CA GLU A 937 18.03 -31.69 -10.89
C GLU A 937 17.26 -30.38 -11.00
N LEU A 938 17.61 -29.35 -10.21
CA LEU A 938 17.07 -27.99 -10.37
C LEU A 938 17.80 -27.18 -11.44
N ARG A 939 19.04 -27.53 -11.80
CA ARG A 939 19.84 -26.76 -12.77
C ARG A 939 19.17 -26.85 -14.15
N GLY A 940 18.78 -25.70 -14.72
CA GLY A 940 18.04 -25.64 -15.98
C GLY A 940 16.51 -25.71 -15.84
N ARG A 941 15.95 -25.82 -14.62
CA ARG A 941 14.50 -25.69 -14.37
C ARG A 941 14.08 -24.21 -14.47
N ARG A 942 14.15 -23.63 -15.67
CA ARG A 942 13.91 -22.21 -15.96
C ARG A 942 12.55 -21.73 -15.48
N GLU A 943 11.54 -22.59 -15.54
CA GLU A 943 10.17 -22.30 -15.08
C GLU A 943 10.04 -22.17 -13.56
N LEU A 944 10.95 -22.81 -12.80
CA LEU A 944 11.08 -22.63 -11.35
C LEU A 944 12.05 -21.48 -10.98
N GLY A 945 12.62 -20.79 -11.97
CA GLY A 945 13.59 -19.71 -11.76
C GLY A 945 15.03 -20.19 -11.56
N TYR A 946 15.38 -21.38 -12.07
CA TYR A 946 16.73 -21.97 -11.97
C TYR A 946 17.39 -22.22 -13.35
N GLY A 947 17.01 -21.41 -14.36
CA GLY A 947 17.69 -21.37 -15.67
C GLY A 947 18.94 -20.50 -15.66
N GLU A 948 19.63 -20.42 -16.80
CA GLU A 948 20.89 -19.65 -16.92
C GLU A 948 20.62 -18.15 -17.11
N VAL A 949 20.25 -17.51 -16.01
CA VAL A 949 20.03 -16.06 -15.89
C VAL A 949 21.36 -15.36 -15.62
N LEU A 950 21.61 -14.26 -16.32
CA LEU A 950 22.68 -13.30 -16.02
C LEU A 950 22.06 -11.96 -15.58
N ARG A 951 22.43 -11.51 -14.38
CA ARG A 951 22.02 -10.20 -13.85
C ARG A 951 23.20 -9.23 -13.82
N VAL A 952 23.16 -8.21 -14.67
CA VAL A 952 24.14 -7.12 -14.73
C VAL A 952 23.64 -5.96 -13.88
N ALA A 953 23.87 -6.06 -12.56
CA ALA A 953 23.62 -4.99 -11.60
C ALA A 953 24.63 -5.10 -10.43
N GLY A 954 24.74 -4.03 -9.63
CA GLY A 954 25.56 -4.01 -8.42
C GLY A 954 24.87 -3.20 -7.32
N PRO A 955 25.25 -3.36 -6.03
CA PRO A 955 24.44 -2.89 -4.89
C PRO A 955 24.28 -1.36 -4.76
N HIS A 956 24.96 -0.60 -5.62
CA HIS A 956 24.98 0.86 -5.62
C HIS A 956 24.91 1.47 -7.04
N ILE A 957 24.63 0.65 -8.06
CA ILE A 957 24.64 1.03 -9.48
C ILE A 957 23.25 1.60 -9.88
N GLU A 958 22.75 2.55 -9.08
CA GLU A 958 21.76 3.55 -9.56
C GLU A 958 22.49 4.70 -10.31
N ASN A 959 23.54 4.28 -11.05
CA ASN A 959 24.55 4.97 -11.85
C ASN A 959 25.36 3.86 -12.60
N GLY A 960 25.29 3.52 -13.90
CA GLY A 960 24.62 4.01 -15.13
C GLY A 960 25.00 3.14 -16.37
N ALA A 961 24.90 3.67 -17.61
CA ALA A 961 24.97 2.86 -18.87
C ALA A 961 25.65 3.55 -20.11
N LEU A 962 24.94 3.78 -21.24
CA LEU A 962 25.44 3.86 -22.65
C LEU A 962 24.79 5.01 -23.53
N ASP A 963 24.95 5.04 -24.87
CA ASP A 963 24.35 6.04 -25.82
C ASP A 963 24.39 5.60 -27.33
N PRO A 964 23.26 5.45 -28.08
CA PRO A 964 23.24 4.83 -29.42
C PRO A 964 23.60 5.80 -30.55
N VAL A 965 23.57 7.11 -30.30
CA VAL A 965 24.09 8.15 -31.22
C VAL A 965 25.41 8.73 -30.70
N GLY A 966 25.74 8.52 -29.43
CA GLY A 966 27.08 8.67 -28.87
C GLY A 966 28.08 7.62 -29.36
N PHE A 967 27.60 6.40 -29.65
CA PHE A 967 28.39 5.25 -30.14
C PHE A 967 29.36 5.60 -31.28
N ALA A 968 28.98 6.49 -32.20
CA ALA A 968 29.79 6.91 -33.34
C ALA A 968 31.14 7.57 -32.96
N ASN A 969 31.27 8.08 -31.73
CA ASN A 969 32.51 8.69 -31.21
C ASN A 969 33.26 7.80 -30.20
N PHE A 970 32.77 6.58 -29.91
CA PHE A 970 33.34 5.67 -28.90
C PHE A 970 34.13 4.47 -29.47
N ASP A 971 34.23 4.29 -30.80
CA ASP A 971 35.15 3.31 -31.40
C ASP A 971 36.61 3.80 -31.43
N VAL A 972 37.18 4.05 -30.25
CA VAL A 972 38.65 3.95 -30.05
C VAL A 972 38.96 2.84 -29.06
N ARG A 973 38.61 1.63 -29.52
CA ARG A 973 38.87 0.30 -28.96
C ARG A 973 39.93 0.26 -27.85
N GLU A 974 39.55 -0.25 -26.68
CA GLU A 974 40.51 -0.98 -25.85
C GLU A 974 41.22 -2.02 -26.75
N PRO A 975 42.56 -2.14 -26.69
CA PRO A 975 43.33 -3.17 -27.38
C PRO A 975 42.69 -4.56 -27.21
N ALA A 976 42.81 -5.41 -28.23
CA ALA A 976 42.06 -6.68 -28.28
C ALA A 976 42.33 -7.59 -27.07
N GLU A 977 43.54 -7.49 -26.53
CA GLU A 977 44.07 -8.14 -25.34
C GLU A 977 43.54 -7.57 -23.99
N LEU A 978 42.92 -6.39 -23.99
CA LEU A 978 42.28 -5.77 -22.82
C LEU A 978 40.75 -5.86 -22.83
N ARG A 979 40.16 -6.15 -24.00
CA ARG A 979 38.72 -6.39 -24.13
C ARG A 979 38.29 -7.59 -23.28
N ARG A 980 37.23 -7.43 -22.49
CA ARG A 980 36.63 -8.55 -21.76
C ARG A 980 36.04 -9.56 -22.74
N THR A 981 36.54 -10.78 -22.71
CA THR A 981 35.88 -11.91 -23.39
C THR A 981 34.59 -12.30 -22.64
N LEU A 982 33.72 -13.11 -23.25
CA LEU A 982 32.58 -13.72 -22.54
C LEU A 982 33.04 -14.49 -21.29
N GLU A 983 34.11 -15.27 -21.42
CA GLU A 983 34.76 -16.01 -20.34
C GLU A 983 35.29 -15.09 -19.22
N THR A 984 35.75 -13.88 -19.55
CA THR A 984 36.14 -12.85 -18.56
C THR A 984 34.94 -12.14 -17.92
N ALA A 985 33.85 -11.93 -18.68
CA ALA A 985 32.61 -11.34 -18.17
C ALA A 985 31.85 -12.30 -17.22
N LEU A 986 32.04 -13.61 -17.39
CA LEU A 986 31.58 -14.68 -16.51
C LEU A 986 32.65 -15.13 -15.49
N GLY A 987 33.73 -14.35 -15.35
CA GLY A 987 35.07 -14.83 -14.96
C GLY A 987 35.39 -15.00 -13.47
N ASN A 988 34.58 -15.75 -12.71
CA ASN A 988 35.06 -16.74 -11.71
C ASN A 988 33.87 -17.33 -10.92
N ARG A 989 33.52 -18.58 -11.24
CA ARG A 989 32.31 -19.30 -10.77
C ARG A 989 31.02 -18.65 -11.29
N GLY A 990 30.04 -19.50 -11.61
CA GLY A 990 28.89 -19.09 -12.41
C GLY A 990 27.96 -18.10 -11.69
N HIS A 991 27.41 -17.18 -12.47
CA HIS A 991 26.26 -16.32 -12.14
C HIS A 991 26.43 -15.22 -11.08
N GLU A 992 27.50 -15.17 -10.27
CA GLU A 992 27.61 -14.24 -9.12
C GLU A 992 27.29 -12.76 -9.44
N TYR A 993 26.61 -12.10 -8.50
CA TYR A 993 26.64 -10.64 -8.38
C TYR A 993 28.09 -10.24 -8.04
N PRO A 994 28.84 -9.53 -8.89
CA PRO A 994 30.30 -9.46 -8.78
C PRO A 994 30.71 -8.88 -7.41
N SER A 995 31.39 -9.68 -6.59
CA SER A 995 31.59 -9.35 -5.17
C SER A 995 32.99 -9.51 -4.57
N ASN A 996 34.02 -9.80 -5.39
CA ASN A 996 35.46 -9.53 -5.18
C ASN A 996 36.29 -9.98 -6.43
N PRO A 997 37.61 -9.68 -6.55
CA PRO A 997 38.43 -8.74 -5.76
C PRO A 997 38.33 -7.29 -6.28
N CYS A 998 37.89 -7.09 -7.53
CA CYS A 998 37.65 -5.77 -8.12
C CYS A 998 36.24 -5.22 -7.80
N ALA A 999 35.59 -5.76 -6.76
CA ALA A 999 34.15 -5.58 -6.54
C ALA A 999 33.73 -5.66 -5.05
N GLY A 1000 34.48 -5.01 -4.16
CA GLY A 1000 33.93 -4.74 -2.82
C GLY A 1000 32.71 -3.82 -2.90
N ALA A 1001 31.73 -3.98 -2.00
CA ALA A 1001 30.47 -3.20 -1.98
C ALA A 1001 30.66 -1.71 -2.31
N GLY A 1002 30.17 -1.29 -3.47
CA GLY A 1002 30.56 -0.04 -4.14
C GLY A 1002 31.45 -0.31 -5.36
N SER A 1003 31.04 -1.28 -6.19
CA SER A 1003 31.78 -1.79 -7.34
C SER A 1003 31.41 -1.00 -8.59
N THR A 1004 32.39 -0.42 -9.30
CA THR A 1004 32.15 0.26 -10.58
C THR A 1004 32.22 -0.74 -11.74
N LEU A 1005 31.10 -0.91 -12.45
CA LEU A 1005 31.17 -1.34 -13.85
C LEU A 1005 31.63 -0.14 -14.67
N ARG A 1006 32.81 -0.21 -15.29
CA ARG A 1006 33.21 0.72 -16.36
C ARG A 1006 32.05 0.81 -17.37
N PRO A 1007 31.43 1.98 -17.61
CA PRO A 1007 30.40 2.13 -18.63
C PRO A 1007 31.05 2.12 -20.01
N HIS A 1008 31.37 0.92 -20.52
CA HIS A 1008 31.95 0.74 -21.85
C HIS A 1008 30.94 0.00 -22.74
N PRO A 1009 30.53 0.55 -23.90
CA PRO A 1009 29.55 -0.07 -24.81
C PRO A 1009 29.75 -1.56 -25.10
N TYR A 1010 31.00 -2.00 -25.22
CA TYR A 1010 31.36 -3.39 -25.54
C TYR A 1010 31.24 -4.38 -24.36
N GLN A 1011 30.57 -4.03 -23.25
CA GLN A 1011 30.30 -4.96 -22.14
C GLN A 1011 28.94 -5.65 -22.23
N LEU A 1012 27.92 -4.99 -22.79
CA LEU A 1012 26.67 -5.68 -23.12
C LEU A 1012 26.72 -6.35 -24.50
N GLU A 1013 27.61 -5.93 -25.42
CA GLU A 1013 27.71 -6.56 -26.75
C GLU A 1013 28.02 -8.07 -26.70
N PRO A 1014 29.00 -8.58 -25.94
CA PRO A 1014 29.23 -10.02 -25.82
C PRO A 1014 28.04 -10.76 -25.21
N LEU A 1015 27.29 -10.11 -24.31
CA LEU A 1015 26.13 -10.70 -23.65
C LEU A 1015 24.88 -10.70 -24.55
N ALA A 1016 24.73 -9.68 -25.40
CA ALA A 1016 23.68 -9.60 -26.43
C ALA A 1016 23.96 -10.56 -27.60
N ARG A 1017 25.24 -10.74 -27.97
CA ARG A 1017 25.70 -11.79 -28.89
C ARG A 1017 25.40 -13.17 -28.33
N ALA A 1018 25.88 -13.48 -27.12
CA ALA A 1018 25.58 -14.72 -26.42
C ALA A 1018 24.06 -14.99 -26.28
N LEU A 1019 23.24 -13.97 -25.99
CA LEU A 1019 21.77 -14.09 -25.94
C LEU A 1019 21.14 -14.36 -27.31
N ALA A 1020 21.68 -13.81 -28.40
CA ALA A 1020 21.21 -14.02 -29.77
C ALA A 1020 21.70 -15.34 -30.38
N GLU A 1021 22.92 -15.74 -30.06
CA GLU A 1021 23.60 -16.98 -30.48
C GLU A 1021 23.13 -18.19 -29.65
N GLY A 1022 22.48 -17.94 -28.50
CA GLY A 1022 21.73 -18.92 -27.71
C GLY A 1022 22.41 -19.35 -26.40
N GLU A 1023 23.63 -18.88 -26.15
CA GLU A 1023 24.50 -19.18 -25.00
C GLU A 1023 24.02 -18.59 -23.66
N LEU A 1024 23.05 -17.67 -23.67
CA LEU A 1024 22.38 -17.14 -22.47
C LEU A 1024 20.86 -17.25 -22.61
N GLU A 1025 20.13 -17.43 -21.51
CA GLU A 1025 18.66 -17.50 -21.53
C GLU A 1025 17.96 -16.16 -21.34
N THR A 1026 18.43 -15.42 -20.33
CA THR A 1026 17.81 -14.19 -19.83
C THR A 1026 18.91 -13.24 -19.37
N VAL A 1027 18.93 -12.01 -19.90
CA VAL A 1027 19.82 -10.92 -19.49
C VAL A 1027 18.97 -9.82 -18.85
N LEU A 1028 19.22 -9.56 -17.57
CA LEU A 1028 18.59 -8.49 -16.80
C LEU A 1028 19.63 -7.44 -16.40
N TYR A 1029 19.36 -6.16 -16.63
CA TYR A 1029 20.22 -5.05 -16.22
C TYR A 1029 19.51 -4.06 -15.28
N GLY A 1030 20.27 -3.37 -14.44
CA GLY A 1030 19.76 -2.36 -13.50
C GLY A 1030 20.60 -1.08 -13.51
N GLY A 1031 19.94 0.08 -13.40
CA GLY A 1031 20.57 1.41 -13.41
C GLY A 1031 19.72 2.51 -14.08
N PRO A 1032 20.19 3.78 -14.05
CA PRO A 1032 19.51 4.96 -14.58
C PRO A 1032 19.70 5.15 -16.10
N TRP A 1033 19.09 6.23 -16.59
CA TRP A 1033 18.79 6.50 -18.00
C TRP A 1033 19.97 6.99 -18.86
N ILE A 1034 21.07 6.24 -18.90
CA ILE A 1034 22.11 6.48 -19.91
C ILE A 1034 21.82 5.54 -21.09
N LEU A 1035 20.85 5.98 -21.88
CA LEU A 1035 20.60 5.83 -23.32
C LEU A 1035 20.80 4.52 -24.17
N PRO A 1036 21.29 3.35 -23.70
CA PRO A 1036 21.64 2.19 -24.57
C PRO A 1036 22.34 2.42 -25.92
#